data_AF-A0A835YXH9-F1
#
_entry.id   AF-A0A835YXH9-F1
#
_cell.length_a   1.000
_cell.length_b   1.000
_cell.length_c   1.000
_cell.angle_alpha   90.00
_cell.angle_beta   90.00
_cell.angle_gamma   90.00
#
_symmetry.space_group_name_H-M   'P 1'
#
loop_
_entity.id
_entity.type
_entity.pdbx_description
1 polymer ?
#
loop_
_entity_poly.entity_id
_entity_poly.type
_entity_poly.pdbx_seq_one_letter_code
_entity_poly.pdbx_strand_id
1 'polypeptide(L)'
;MTRSAQLTRGIERRLVSSTRPALAKILIGDPTDAVCANVFVGRGHEVDKKPGLSKEELLQVIGEYDGLVVRSGVQVDKDVIEAGKNLRIVGRAGTGVDNIDVQAATSKGVLVMNTPGGNTASTAELAMTHILALARNIPSAVASMKAGRWDRKKYMGTELMGKTVGVIGLGRIGREVAAWCTNFGMTAIGYDPILTDAAARASGIEPVPLEEIFKRSDFITLHTPLTQETRNLISKANLAKCRKGVRIVNCARGPIVNPADLLEALESGQVAGASLDVYPSEPPPAELEPLIQHPHVICTPHLGASTTDAQVRVARDIASQMCDVLDGGEFVGVLNAPNMAFARKSKLSSYVKLGEKMGALQAQLLGNAKVRSMRITLHGKDLAVPEMTGPMSAAILKGALNHLLAQEVNYVNAVALGKELGLSIEVAFSQEDPSGYTNGLTVEFEIDGLLNGRRTVAGTCFGRELRVTSIDSLDIDFLPTGNMIFLNNPDTPGMLRQVSSALARGGVNIANFALGRVRQGGTAMSCISVDGPVPENILADLRAIPGVRNVIPVNIGEMEDPAFRIDDEEFQGVVYGTPMPADKPANPEFSSGPCKKRPGYSLQMLPTDCLGRSHRSKLGKARLKYAIEETKRLLGVPSDYLVGIVPASDTGAYEMAMWNMLGPRPIDACYWESFGKGWFTDAVTHLGLKEQTRAITVDGYGRLPDLSQTSPDHDIMFTWNGTTSGVKVPNGDWISSDRTGLTLNDATSAAFAMDIPWDKVDVTTYSWQKVLGGEGAHGVMILSPRAVERLETYVPENRPLPKIFRMTKKGKVDRSIFEGSTINTPSMLCVEDYIDALAWTDSSGGVPGLIKRSQANLSVIESFVAKNDWINFLAEDPATRSNTSVCLTLDLDAAQVKRVVAMLEKEGVAYDIGSYRDAPPGLRIWCGATVEKEDLEALMPWLEWAYTEVKSS
;
A
#
# COMPACT_ATOMS: atom_id res chain seq x y z
N MET A 1 -14.89 -53.71 -54.59
CA MET A 1 -14.88 -55.14 -54.21
C MET A 1 -15.20 -55.26 -52.73
N THR A 2 -16.35 -55.90 -52.42
CA THR A 2 -16.65 -56.83 -51.29
C THR A 2 -16.02 -56.58 -49.90
N ARG A 3 -16.68 -56.73 -48.73
CA ARG A 3 -17.93 -57.34 -48.26
C ARG A 3 -18.05 -56.95 -46.75
N SER A 4 -19.22 -56.56 -46.24
CA SER A 4 -20.10 -57.36 -45.34
C SER A 4 -19.46 -57.92 -44.06
N ALA A 5 -19.96 -57.54 -42.86
CA ALA A 5 -20.80 -58.41 -42.00
C ALA A 5 -20.94 -57.90 -40.54
N GLN A 6 -22.22 -57.74 -40.13
CA GLN A 6 -22.87 -58.06 -38.85
C GLN A 6 -22.05 -58.29 -37.56
N LEU A 7 -22.49 -57.66 -36.46
CA LEU A 7 -22.91 -58.38 -35.23
C LEU A 7 -23.64 -57.44 -34.24
N THR A 8 -24.97 -57.40 -34.35
CA THR A 8 -25.88 -57.10 -33.24
C THR A 8 -26.00 -58.33 -32.33
N ARG A 9 -25.63 -58.19 -31.07
CA ARG A 9 -26.28 -58.91 -29.94
C ARG A 9 -26.15 -58.07 -28.68
N GLY A 10 -27.30 -57.72 -28.14
CA GLY A 10 -27.43 -56.90 -26.95
C GLY A 10 -26.80 -57.54 -25.71
N ILE A 11 -26.28 -56.68 -24.87
CA ILE A 11 -26.13 -56.95 -23.44
C ILE A 11 -27.20 -56.11 -22.78
N GLU A 12 -28.13 -56.78 -22.10
CA GLU A 12 -29.10 -56.19 -21.20
C GLU A 12 -28.38 -55.19 -20.28
N ARG A 13 -28.57 -53.88 -20.54
CA ARG A 13 -28.26 -52.87 -19.53
C ARG A 13 -29.31 -53.01 -18.47
N ARG A 14 -28.93 -53.61 -17.33
CA ARG A 14 -29.57 -53.38 -16.04
C ARG A 14 -30.02 -51.93 -15.99
N LEU A 15 -31.34 -51.72 -15.93
CA LEU A 15 -31.92 -50.49 -15.44
C LEU A 15 -31.22 -50.21 -14.11
N VAL A 16 -30.38 -49.16 -14.11
CA VAL A 16 -29.89 -48.54 -12.88
C VAL A 16 -31.13 -48.29 -12.05
N SER A 17 -31.14 -48.85 -10.84
CA SER A 17 -32.27 -48.78 -9.93
C SER A 17 -32.82 -47.37 -9.88
N SER A 18 -34.14 -47.26 -10.06
CA SER A 18 -34.93 -46.14 -9.59
C SER A 18 -34.68 -45.97 -8.08
N THR A 19 -33.66 -45.20 -7.72
CA THR A 19 -33.61 -44.57 -6.42
C THR A 19 -34.50 -43.34 -6.55
N ARG A 20 -35.55 -43.27 -5.73
CA ARG A 20 -36.31 -42.02 -5.57
C ARG A 20 -35.33 -40.85 -5.36
N PRO A 21 -35.59 -39.64 -5.86
CA PRO A 21 -34.82 -38.48 -5.44
C PRO A 21 -34.81 -38.39 -3.91
N ALA A 22 -33.64 -38.12 -3.32
CA ALA A 22 -33.50 -38.02 -1.87
C ALA A 22 -34.43 -36.90 -1.37
N LEU A 23 -35.33 -37.26 -0.45
CA LEU A 23 -36.24 -36.30 0.18
C LEU A 23 -35.39 -35.25 0.91
N ALA A 24 -35.39 -34.02 0.40
CA ALA A 24 -34.66 -32.90 1.00
C ALA A 24 -35.41 -32.31 2.21
N LYS A 25 -34.67 -31.85 3.22
CA LYS A 25 -35.19 -31.11 4.38
C LYS A 25 -35.02 -29.61 4.16
N ILE A 26 -36.11 -28.86 4.11
CA ILE A 26 -36.15 -27.43 3.77
C ILE A 26 -36.51 -26.59 5.00
N LEU A 27 -35.69 -25.59 5.30
CA LEU A 27 -35.97 -24.58 6.32
C LEU A 27 -36.55 -23.33 5.66
N ILE A 28 -37.72 -22.89 6.12
CA ILE A 28 -38.26 -21.57 5.79
C ILE A 28 -37.96 -20.64 6.97
N GLY A 29 -36.93 -19.79 6.81
CA GLY A 29 -36.37 -18.95 7.88
C GLY A 29 -37.04 -17.57 8.02
N ASP A 30 -37.79 -17.12 7.02
CA ASP A 30 -38.53 -15.86 7.04
C ASP A 30 -40.05 -16.07 6.88
N PRO A 31 -40.89 -15.10 7.26
CA PRO A 31 -42.32 -15.14 6.98
C PRO A 31 -42.63 -15.15 5.47
N THR A 32 -43.01 -16.32 4.94
CA THR A 32 -43.49 -16.53 3.57
C THR A 32 -44.94 -17.02 3.55
N ASP A 33 -45.60 -16.86 2.39
CA ASP A 33 -46.94 -17.39 2.16
C ASP A 33 -46.98 -18.92 2.28
N ALA A 34 -48.12 -19.47 2.71
CA ALA A 34 -48.30 -20.92 2.90
C ALA A 34 -48.07 -21.73 1.61
N VAL A 35 -48.26 -21.12 0.43
CA VAL A 35 -47.98 -21.76 -0.86
C VAL A 35 -46.54 -22.26 -0.93
N CYS A 36 -45.58 -21.55 -0.33
CA CYS A 36 -44.17 -21.94 -0.32
C CYS A 36 -43.99 -23.35 0.25
N ALA A 37 -44.50 -23.58 1.47
CA ALA A 37 -44.41 -24.88 2.14
C ALA A 37 -45.23 -25.94 1.40
N ASN A 38 -46.42 -25.57 0.90
CA ASN A 38 -47.29 -26.50 0.19
C ASN A 38 -46.65 -27.05 -1.10
N VAL A 39 -45.89 -26.24 -1.83
CA VAL A 39 -45.17 -26.70 -3.04
C VAL A 39 -44.11 -27.74 -2.65
N PHE A 40 -43.28 -27.47 -1.64
CA PHE A 40 -42.26 -28.40 -1.17
C PHE A 40 -42.86 -29.72 -0.65
N VAL A 41 -43.88 -29.66 0.20
CA VAL A 41 -44.58 -30.84 0.73
C VAL A 41 -45.25 -31.63 -0.38
N GLY A 42 -45.88 -30.94 -1.35
CA GLY A 42 -46.51 -31.56 -2.52
C GLY A 42 -45.52 -32.31 -3.43
N ARG A 43 -44.24 -31.90 -3.42
CA ARG A 43 -43.12 -32.57 -4.11
C ARG A 43 -42.44 -33.63 -3.24
N GLY A 44 -42.89 -33.84 -2.00
CA GLY A 44 -42.39 -34.87 -1.08
C GLY A 44 -41.27 -34.42 -0.15
N HIS A 45 -40.86 -33.16 -0.17
CA HIS A 45 -39.81 -32.64 0.73
C HIS A 45 -40.34 -32.45 2.16
N GLU A 46 -39.45 -32.60 3.14
CA GLU A 46 -39.72 -32.25 4.54
C GLU A 46 -39.53 -30.74 4.72
N VAL A 47 -40.46 -30.06 5.40
CA VAL A 47 -40.44 -28.60 5.54
C VAL A 47 -40.60 -28.20 7.00
N ASP A 48 -39.62 -27.46 7.52
CA ASP A 48 -39.74 -26.75 8.79
C ASP A 48 -39.93 -25.26 8.54
N LYS A 49 -41.02 -24.69 9.08
CA LYS A 49 -41.26 -23.25 9.05
C LYS A 49 -40.94 -22.66 10.42
N LYS A 50 -39.78 -21.99 10.53
CA LYS A 50 -39.28 -21.38 11.77
C LYS A 50 -38.88 -19.91 11.55
N PRO A 51 -39.84 -19.03 11.24
CA PRO A 51 -39.55 -17.61 11.11
C PRO A 51 -39.17 -16.99 12.46
N GLY A 52 -38.22 -16.05 12.44
CA GLY A 52 -37.84 -15.27 13.64
C GLY A 52 -36.74 -15.90 14.49
N LEU A 53 -36.03 -16.90 13.99
CA LEU A 53 -34.79 -17.39 14.63
C LEU A 53 -33.74 -16.28 14.67
N SER A 54 -33.06 -16.15 15.81
CA SER A 54 -31.81 -15.37 15.90
C SER A 54 -30.71 -16.00 15.05
N LYS A 55 -29.66 -15.23 14.74
CA LYS A 55 -28.51 -15.75 13.98
C LYS A 55 -27.89 -16.95 14.71
N GLU A 56 -27.77 -16.86 16.03
CA GLU A 56 -27.21 -17.91 16.88
C GLU A 56 -28.02 -19.21 16.84
N GLU A 57 -29.36 -19.10 16.87
CA GLU A 57 -30.25 -20.25 16.76
C GLU A 57 -30.23 -20.86 15.35
N LEU A 58 -30.17 -20.01 14.31
CA LEU A 58 -30.07 -20.45 12.92
C LEU A 58 -28.78 -21.26 12.69
N LEU A 59 -27.65 -20.79 13.22
CA LEU A 59 -26.36 -21.49 13.13
C LEU A 59 -26.39 -22.89 13.76
N GLN A 60 -27.17 -23.09 14.83
CA GLN A 60 -27.28 -24.38 15.51
C GLN A 60 -28.07 -25.41 14.70
N VAL A 61 -29.08 -24.98 13.94
CA VAL A 61 -30.01 -25.89 13.26
C VAL A 61 -29.73 -26.04 11.76
N ILE A 62 -29.12 -25.05 11.11
CA ILE A 62 -28.97 -25.00 9.65
C ILE A 62 -28.20 -26.19 9.08
N GLY A 63 -27.30 -26.79 9.86
CA GLY A 63 -26.51 -27.97 9.46
C GLY A 63 -27.35 -29.20 9.13
N GLU A 64 -28.61 -29.28 9.56
CA GLU A 64 -29.53 -30.38 9.27
C GLU A 64 -30.28 -30.24 7.94
N TYR A 65 -30.28 -29.06 7.33
CA TYR A 65 -31.16 -28.74 6.19
C TYR A 65 -30.42 -28.78 4.85
N ASP A 66 -31.08 -29.29 3.83
CA ASP A 66 -30.62 -29.30 2.44
C ASP A 66 -30.93 -27.98 1.72
N GLY A 67 -31.98 -27.26 2.14
CA GLY A 67 -32.40 -26.02 1.53
C GLY A 67 -32.87 -24.98 2.53
N LEU A 68 -32.60 -23.70 2.24
CA LEU A 68 -33.02 -22.56 3.04
C LEU A 68 -33.81 -21.56 2.19
N VAL A 69 -35.02 -21.20 2.62
CA VAL A 69 -35.82 -20.13 2.02
C VAL A 69 -35.82 -18.91 2.93
N VAL A 70 -35.41 -17.77 2.37
CA VAL A 70 -35.40 -16.47 3.06
C VAL A 70 -36.13 -15.39 2.27
N ARG A 71 -36.36 -14.26 2.93
CA ARG A 71 -36.81 -13.01 2.33
C ARG A 71 -35.73 -11.95 2.57
N SER A 72 -36.08 -10.84 3.21
CA SER A 72 -35.18 -9.74 3.55
C SER A 72 -34.81 -9.69 5.03
N GLY A 73 -35.40 -10.56 5.86
CA GLY A 73 -35.21 -10.54 7.32
C GLY A 73 -33.95 -11.27 7.74
N VAL A 74 -33.84 -12.53 7.35
CA VAL A 74 -32.67 -13.37 7.65
C VAL A 74 -31.47 -12.92 6.81
N GLN A 75 -30.33 -12.67 7.46
CA GLN A 75 -29.04 -12.46 6.80
C GLN A 75 -28.35 -13.81 6.63
N VAL A 76 -28.16 -14.22 5.39
CA VAL A 76 -27.46 -15.47 5.03
C VAL A 76 -26.02 -15.11 4.68
N ASP A 77 -25.27 -14.76 5.72
CA ASP A 77 -23.85 -14.43 5.61
C ASP A 77 -22.96 -15.70 5.56
N LYS A 78 -21.66 -15.48 5.43
CA LYS A 78 -20.64 -16.54 5.39
C LYS A 78 -20.77 -17.53 6.55
N ASP A 79 -21.05 -17.08 7.77
CA ASP A 79 -21.14 -17.95 8.94
C ASP A 79 -22.31 -18.95 8.81
N VAL A 80 -23.48 -18.47 8.35
CA VAL A 80 -24.67 -19.30 8.12
C VAL A 80 -24.41 -20.35 7.05
N ILE A 81 -23.74 -19.96 5.97
CA ILE A 81 -23.38 -20.84 4.85
C ILE A 81 -22.36 -21.90 5.30
N GLU A 82 -21.38 -21.52 6.12
CA GLU A 82 -20.36 -22.45 6.62
C GLU A 82 -20.93 -23.47 7.61
N ALA A 83 -21.86 -23.05 8.47
CA ALA A 83 -22.57 -23.91 9.42
C ALA A 83 -23.52 -24.91 8.73
N GLY A 84 -24.01 -24.59 7.54
CA GLY A 84 -24.90 -25.42 6.72
C GLY A 84 -24.22 -26.65 6.12
N LYS A 85 -23.85 -27.64 6.94
CA LYS A 85 -23.12 -28.86 6.52
C LYS A 85 -23.77 -29.63 5.37
N ASN A 86 -25.11 -29.69 5.35
CA ASN A 86 -25.90 -30.36 4.32
C ASN A 86 -26.50 -29.39 3.29
N LEU A 87 -26.28 -28.09 3.45
CA LEU A 87 -26.96 -27.06 2.68
C LEU A 87 -26.54 -27.13 1.22
N ARG A 88 -27.51 -27.26 0.31
CA ARG A 88 -27.30 -27.35 -1.14
C ARG A 88 -27.84 -26.14 -1.89
N ILE A 89 -28.85 -25.47 -1.34
CA ILE A 89 -29.57 -24.40 -2.02
C ILE A 89 -30.15 -23.36 -1.05
N VAL A 90 -30.03 -22.08 -1.40
CA VAL A 90 -30.64 -20.94 -0.72
C VAL A 90 -31.51 -20.19 -1.73
N GLY A 91 -32.81 -20.05 -1.42
CA GLY A 91 -33.74 -19.30 -2.26
C GLY A 91 -34.23 -18.03 -1.58
N ARG A 92 -34.10 -16.88 -2.25
CA ARG A 92 -34.74 -15.63 -1.84
C ARG A 92 -36.09 -15.46 -2.53
N ALA A 93 -37.16 -15.40 -1.73
CA ALA A 93 -38.50 -15.05 -2.19
C ALA A 93 -38.60 -13.52 -2.40
N GLY A 94 -37.89 -13.02 -3.41
CA GLY A 94 -37.82 -11.63 -3.84
C GLY A 94 -36.82 -11.45 -4.99
N THR A 95 -36.66 -10.22 -5.47
CA THR A 95 -35.79 -9.92 -6.63
C THR A 95 -34.36 -9.53 -6.27
N GLY A 96 -34.13 -8.79 -5.18
CA GLY A 96 -32.75 -8.54 -4.70
C GLY A 96 -32.15 -9.80 -4.05
N VAL A 97 -30.83 -9.82 -3.84
CA VAL A 97 -30.13 -10.84 -3.00
C VAL A 97 -29.11 -10.23 -2.03
N ASP A 98 -29.26 -8.96 -1.70
CA ASP A 98 -28.37 -8.15 -0.85
C ASP A 98 -28.10 -8.73 0.56
N ASN A 99 -28.98 -9.61 1.05
CA ASN A 99 -28.89 -10.27 2.35
C ASN A 99 -28.32 -11.70 2.27
N ILE A 100 -27.79 -12.10 1.11
CA ILE A 100 -27.16 -13.41 0.90
C ILE A 100 -25.73 -13.17 0.43
N ASP A 101 -24.75 -13.76 1.11
CA ASP A 101 -23.38 -13.79 0.63
C ASP A 101 -23.25 -14.83 -0.51
N VAL A 102 -23.56 -14.36 -1.72
CA VAL A 102 -23.50 -15.18 -2.94
C VAL A 102 -22.09 -15.73 -3.17
N GLN A 103 -21.05 -14.99 -2.80
CA GLN A 103 -19.67 -15.41 -2.96
C GLN A 103 -19.34 -16.58 -2.05
N ALA A 104 -19.65 -16.49 -0.75
CA ALA A 104 -19.46 -17.59 0.20
C ALA A 104 -20.27 -18.84 -0.18
N ALA A 105 -21.52 -18.65 -0.64
CA ALA A 105 -22.37 -19.75 -1.11
C ALA A 105 -21.72 -20.47 -2.30
N THR A 106 -21.20 -19.70 -3.26
CA THR A 106 -20.51 -20.22 -4.44
C THR A 106 -19.28 -21.04 -4.07
N SER A 107 -18.44 -20.53 -3.16
CA SER A 107 -17.23 -21.23 -2.68
C SER A 107 -17.55 -22.55 -1.96
N LYS A 108 -18.70 -22.63 -1.28
CA LYS A 108 -19.19 -23.86 -0.61
C LYS A 108 -20.00 -24.79 -1.53
N GLY A 109 -20.22 -24.42 -2.78
CA GLY A 109 -21.03 -25.19 -3.73
C GLY A 109 -22.53 -25.16 -3.45
N VAL A 110 -23.00 -24.13 -2.73
CA VAL A 110 -24.41 -23.89 -2.41
C VAL A 110 -25.03 -22.98 -3.47
N LEU A 111 -26.13 -23.43 -4.08
CA LEU A 111 -26.83 -22.66 -5.11
C LEU A 111 -27.62 -21.51 -4.47
N VAL A 112 -27.61 -20.34 -5.10
CA VAL A 112 -28.40 -19.16 -4.69
C VAL A 112 -29.38 -18.81 -5.79
N MET A 113 -30.64 -18.60 -5.42
CA MET A 113 -31.73 -18.32 -6.35
C MET A 113 -32.59 -17.14 -5.91
N ASN A 114 -33.16 -16.43 -6.89
CA ASN A 114 -34.14 -15.36 -6.65
C ASN A 114 -35.36 -15.50 -7.58
N THR A 115 -36.32 -14.58 -7.45
CA THR A 115 -37.54 -14.56 -8.28
C THR A 115 -37.59 -13.28 -9.12
N PRO A 116 -36.93 -13.25 -10.29
CA PRO A 116 -36.88 -12.07 -11.13
C PRO A 116 -38.28 -11.77 -11.69
N GLY A 117 -38.73 -10.53 -11.54
CA GLY A 117 -39.99 -10.04 -12.11
C GLY A 117 -41.25 -10.28 -11.28
N GLY A 118 -41.20 -11.05 -10.18
CA GLY A 118 -42.37 -11.37 -9.35
C GLY A 118 -43.08 -10.16 -8.70
N ASN A 119 -42.37 -9.03 -8.58
CA ASN A 119 -42.86 -7.77 -8.01
C ASN A 119 -43.11 -6.65 -9.04
N THR A 120 -42.96 -6.92 -10.34
CA THR A 120 -43.02 -5.87 -11.39
C THR A 120 -44.35 -5.12 -11.35
N ALA A 121 -45.47 -5.85 -11.37
CA ALA A 121 -46.80 -5.26 -11.35
C ALA A 121 -47.05 -4.43 -10.09
N SER A 122 -46.80 -5.00 -8.91
CA SER A 122 -47.00 -4.30 -7.63
C SER A 122 -46.17 -3.02 -7.50
N THR A 123 -44.93 -3.02 -8.01
CA THR A 123 -44.07 -1.83 -7.96
C THR A 123 -44.52 -0.77 -8.95
N ALA A 124 -45.01 -1.17 -10.14
CA ALA A 124 -45.60 -0.25 -11.10
C ALA A 124 -46.90 0.39 -10.57
N GLU A 125 -47.76 -0.39 -9.89
CA GLU A 125 -48.94 0.09 -9.18
C GLU A 125 -48.60 1.12 -8.12
N LEU A 126 -47.56 0.86 -7.32
CA LEU A 126 -47.12 1.82 -6.31
C LEU A 126 -46.58 3.10 -6.96
N ALA A 127 -45.73 3.02 -7.98
CA ALA A 127 -45.20 4.20 -8.67
C ALA A 127 -46.32 5.06 -9.28
N MET A 128 -47.32 4.43 -9.91
CA MET A 128 -48.50 5.14 -10.41
C MET A 128 -49.36 5.73 -9.29
N THR A 129 -49.46 5.04 -8.15
CA THR A 129 -50.12 5.57 -6.94
C THR A 129 -49.39 6.82 -6.43
N HIS A 130 -48.06 6.82 -6.40
CA HIS A 130 -47.24 7.96 -6.00
C HIS A 130 -47.43 9.14 -6.98
N ILE A 131 -47.46 8.90 -8.29
CA ILE A 131 -47.74 9.93 -9.30
C ILE A 131 -49.11 10.58 -9.04
N LEU A 132 -50.16 9.77 -8.84
CA LEU A 132 -51.52 10.26 -8.59
C LEU A 132 -51.65 10.99 -7.24
N ALA A 133 -51.05 10.44 -6.19
CA ALA A 133 -51.06 11.02 -4.86
C ALA A 133 -50.36 12.39 -4.84
N LEU A 134 -49.23 12.50 -5.55
CA LEU A 134 -48.47 13.73 -5.71
C LEU A 134 -49.21 14.77 -6.56
N ALA A 135 -49.91 14.33 -7.62
CA ALA A 135 -50.73 15.22 -8.44
C ALA A 135 -51.88 15.84 -7.65
N ARG A 136 -52.42 15.14 -6.64
CA ARG A 136 -53.67 15.51 -5.95
C ARG A 136 -53.52 15.83 -4.45
N ASN A 137 -52.30 15.80 -3.91
CA ASN A 137 -51.99 16.05 -2.50
C ASN A 137 -52.76 15.15 -1.51
N ILE A 138 -53.05 13.90 -1.89
CA ILE A 138 -53.97 13.02 -1.14
C ILE A 138 -53.52 12.80 0.31
N PRO A 139 -52.26 12.41 0.61
CA PRO A 139 -51.88 12.11 2.00
C PRO A 139 -52.02 13.30 2.94
N SER A 140 -51.58 14.48 2.51
CA SER A 140 -51.67 15.72 3.30
C SER A 140 -53.13 16.16 3.49
N ALA A 141 -53.99 16.02 2.47
CA ALA A 141 -55.41 16.30 2.58
C ALA A 141 -56.10 15.35 3.58
N VAL A 142 -55.79 14.05 3.51
CA VAL A 142 -56.30 13.05 4.46
C VAL A 142 -55.83 13.34 5.88
N ALA A 143 -54.56 13.70 6.08
CA ALA A 143 -54.02 14.08 7.37
C ALA A 143 -54.74 15.31 7.97
N SER A 144 -55.07 16.30 7.14
CA SER A 144 -55.84 17.47 7.58
C SER A 144 -57.23 17.10 8.11
N MET A 145 -57.93 16.21 7.39
CA MET A 145 -59.25 15.72 7.76
C MET A 145 -59.22 14.92 9.07
N LYS A 146 -58.22 14.04 9.22
CA LYS A 146 -58.01 13.27 10.46
C LYS A 146 -57.70 14.16 11.66
N ALA A 147 -57.07 15.30 11.43
CA ALA A 147 -56.83 16.33 12.44
C ALA A 147 -58.03 17.28 12.64
N GLY A 148 -59.20 16.98 12.07
CA GLY A 148 -60.43 17.76 12.22
C GLY A 148 -60.48 19.06 11.41
N ARG A 149 -59.57 19.27 10.45
CA ARG A 149 -59.51 20.48 9.61
C ARG A 149 -60.16 20.27 8.25
N TRP A 150 -60.75 21.33 7.68
CA TRP A 150 -61.35 21.35 6.34
C TRP A 150 -60.57 22.28 5.39
N ASP A 151 -59.36 21.88 5.04
CA ASP A 151 -58.39 22.71 4.31
C ASP A 151 -58.58 22.65 2.77
N ARG A 152 -59.82 22.63 2.27
CA ARG A 152 -60.13 22.43 0.82
C ARG A 152 -59.38 23.40 -0.10
N LYS A 153 -59.24 24.66 0.28
CA LYS A 153 -58.56 25.69 -0.53
C LYS A 153 -57.04 25.51 -0.59
N LYS A 154 -56.45 24.80 0.38
CA LYS A 154 -55.01 24.59 0.51
C LYS A 154 -54.47 23.56 -0.48
N TYR A 155 -55.26 22.52 -0.77
CA TYR A 155 -54.82 21.35 -1.54
C TYR A 155 -55.29 21.42 -3.01
N MET A 156 -54.82 22.42 -3.76
CA MET A 156 -55.05 22.48 -5.20
C MET A 156 -54.15 21.48 -5.92
N GLY A 157 -54.73 20.58 -6.71
CA GLY A 157 -54.01 19.55 -7.47
C GLY A 157 -53.72 19.96 -8.92
N THR A 158 -53.08 19.05 -9.65
CA THR A 158 -52.90 19.11 -11.11
C THR A 158 -53.52 17.88 -11.78
N GLU A 159 -53.98 18.06 -13.01
CA GLU A 159 -54.40 16.95 -13.88
C GLU A 159 -53.18 16.32 -14.55
N LEU A 160 -53.27 15.01 -14.88
CA LEU A 160 -52.26 14.28 -15.64
C LEU A 160 -52.47 14.41 -17.16
N MET A 161 -53.72 14.52 -17.62
CA MET A 161 -54.04 14.57 -19.05
C MET A 161 -53.30 15.73 -19.75
N GLY A 162 -52.66 15.43 -20.87
CA GLY A 162 -51.87 16.38 -21.66
C GLY A 162 -50.53 16.80 -21.03
N LYS A 163 -50.12 16.20 -19.91
CA LYS A 163 -48.80 16.40 -19.30
C LYS A 163 -47.76 15.44 -19.87
N THR A 164 -46.49 15.78 -19.73
CA THR A 164 -45.38 14.92 -20.12
C THR A 164 -44.79 14.20 -18.90
N VAL A 165 -44.70 12.87 -18.97
CA VAL A 165 -43.96 12.05 -18.01
C VAL A 165 -42.59 11.69 -18.60
N GLY A 166 -41.54 11.99 -17.83
CA GLY A 166 -40.18 11.55 -18.06
C GLY A 166 -39.91 10.26 -17.31
N VAL A 167 -39.63 9.19 -18.03
CA VAL A 167 -39.33 7.88 -17.44
C VAL A 167 -37.83 7.65 -17.57
N ILE A 168 -37.12 7.70 -16.46
CA ILE A 168 -35.68 7.44 -16.42
C ILE A 168 -35.48 6.00 -15.99
N GLY A 169 -34.99 5.16 -16.91
CA GLY A 169 -34.92 3.70 -16.78
C GLY A 169 -36.13 3.04 -17.45
N LEU A 170 -35.90 2.35 -18.56
CA LEU A 170 -36.93 1.71 -19.40
C LEU A 170 -36.88 0.18 -19.28
N GLY A 171 -36.59 -0.32 -18.08
CA GLY A 171 -36.76 -1.72 -17.69
C GLY A 171 -38.24 -2.12 -17.55
N ARG A 172 -38.51 -3.32 -17.03
CA ARG A 172 -39.87 -3.88 -16.93
C ARG A 172 -40.86 -2.95 -16.22
N ILE A 173 -40.49 -2.41 -15.06
CA ILE A 173 -41.35 -1.50 -14.28
C ILE A 173 -41.55 -0.17 -15.00
N GLY A 174 -40.47 0.44 -15.50
CA GLY A 174 -40.54 1.74 -16.17
C GLY A 174 -41.44 1.72 -17.41
N ARG A 175 -41.36 0.65 -18.21
CA ARG A 175 -42.25 0.47 -19.39
C ARG A 175 -43.71 0.30 -18.99
N GLU A 176 -44.01 -0.45 -17.94
CA GLU A 176 -45.38 -0.63 -17.44
C GLU A 176 -45.95 0.71 -16.94
N VAL A 177 -45.18 1.47 -16.15
CA VAL A 177 -45.56 2.81 -15.66
C VAL A 177 -45.78 3.78 -16.83
N ALA A 178 -44.92 3.77 -17.85
CA ALA A 178 -45.05 4.59 -19.04
C ALA A 178 -46.34 4.27 -19.82
N ALA A 179 -46.65 2.99 -19.98
CA ALA A 179 -47.87 2.53 -20.64
C ALA A 179 -49.12 3.03 -19.88
N TRP A 180 -49.12 2.95 -18.55
CA TRP A 180 -50.25 3.42 -17.75
C TRP A 180 -50.37 4.95 -17.78
N CYS A 181 -49.27 5.69 -17.67
CA CYS A 181 -49.29 7.15 -17.86
C CYS A 181 -49.87 7.56 -19.22
N THR A 182 -49.52 6.82 -20.28
CA THR A 182 -50.06 7.04 -21.62
C THR A 182 -51.59 6.82 -21.65
N ASN A 183 -52.09 5.79 -20.96
CA ASN A 183 -53.54 5.56 -20.79
C ASN A 183 -54.25 6.67 -19.98
N PHE A 184 -53.54 7.39 -19.10
CA PHE A 184 -54.02 8.61 -18.44
C PHE A 184 -53.95 9.86 -19.33
N GLY A 185 -53.57 9.72 -20.60
CA GLY A 185 -53.46 10.81 -21.58
C GLY A 185 -52.19 11.64 -21.43
N MET A 186 -51.15 11.13 -20.78
CA MET A 186 -49.84 11.76 -20.74
C MET A 186 -49.02 11.43 -22.00
N THR A 187 -48.05 12.28 -22.33
CA THR A 187 -46.98 11.94 -23.28
C THR A 187 -45.81 11.32 -22.53
N ALA A 188 -45.44 10.07 -22.85
CA ALA A 188 -44.29 9.41 -22.26
C ALA A 188 -43.01 9.66 -23.08
N ILE A 189 -42.04 10.34 -22.47
CA ILE A 189 -40.67 10.45 -22.97
C ILE A 189 -39.74 9.64 -22.05
N GLY A 190 -38.75 8.98 -22.63
CA GLY A 190 -37.93 8.01 -21.89
C GLY A 190 -36.46 8.14 -22.17
N TYR A 191 -35.65 7.92 -21.14
CA TYR A 191 -34.20 7.76 -21.27
C TYR A 191 -33.77 6.44 -20.65
N ASP A 192 -33.09 5.64 -21.46
CA ASP A 192 -32.38 4.44 -21.05
C ASP A 192 -31.12 4.34 -21.93
N PRO A 193 -29.92 4.22 -21.33
CA PRO A 193 -28.67 4.19 -22.09
C PRO A 193 -28.50 2.91 -22.93
N ILE A 194 -29.38 1.92 -22.74
CA ILE A 194 -29.13 0.53 -23.12
C ILE A 194 -30.25 0.06 -24.05
N LEU A 195 -31.49 0.43 -23.73
CA LEU A 195 -32.63 0.15 -24.59
C LEU A 195 -32.49 0.95 -25.90
N THR A 196 -32.51 0.22 -27.02
CA THR A 196 -32.48 0.82 -28.35
C THR A 196 -33.70 1.73 -28.57
N ASP A 197 -33.52 2.78 -29.39
CA ASP A 197 -34.60 3.72 -29.71
C ASP A 197 -35.81 3.03 -30.36
N ALA A 198 -35.57 1.99 -31.16
CA ALA A 198 -36.62 1.20 -31.78
C ALA A 198 -37.47 0.46 -30.73
N ALA A 199 -36.85 -0.16 -29.73
CA ALA A 199 -37.55 -0.88 -28.67
C ALA A 199 -38.35 0.06 -27.75
N ALA A 200 -37.81 1.24 -27.46
CA ALA A 200 -38.53 2.29 -26.72
C ALA A 200 -39.79 2.76 -27.46
N ARG A 201 -39.67 3.06 -28.76
CA ARG A 201 -40.80 3.49 -29.61
C ARG A 201 -41.86 2.39 -29.74
N ALA A 202 -41.45 1.12 -29.84
CA ALA A 202 -42.38 -0.01 -29.87
C ALA A 202 -43.23 -0.12 -28.59
N SER A 203 -42.74 0.40 -27.46
CA SER A 203 -43.46 0.47 -26.18
C SER A 203 -44.28 1.75 -26.01
N GLY A 204 -44.42 2.58 -27.06
CA GLY A 204 -45.16 3.84 -27.01
C GLY A 204 -44.42 4.99 -26.32
N ILE A 205 -43.10 4.86 -26.11
CA ILE A 205 -42.26 5.83 -25.40
C ILE A 205 -41.37 6.54 -26.42
N GLU A 206 -41.32 7.87 -26.39
CA GLU A 206 -40.39 8.64 -27.21
C GLU A 206 -38.98 8.60 -26.56
N PRO A 207 -37.98 7.94 -27.17
CA PRO A 207 -36.62 7.95 -26.64
C PRO A 207 -36.01 9.33 -26.86
N VAL A 208 -35.50 9.94 -25.79
CA VAL A 208 -34.83 11.24 -25.83
C VAL A 208 -33.57 11.22 -24.97
N PRO A 209 -32.57 12.07 -25.24
CA PRO A 209 -31.43 12.24 -24.35
C PRO A 209 -31.87 12.66 -22.94
N LEU A 210 -31.11 12.28 -21.92
CA LEU A 210 -31.41 12.57 -20.51
C LEU A 210 -31.68 14.06 -20.24
N GLU A 211 -30.96 14.96 -20.89
CA GLU A 211 -31.17 16.41 -20.74
C GLU A 211 -32.57 16.86 -21.22
N GLU A 212 -33.09 16.23 -22.27
CA GLU A 212 -34.42 16.52 -22.79
C GLU A 212 -35.53 16.02 -21.87
N ILE A 213 -35.28 14.95 -21.08
CA ILE A 213 -36.19 14.54 -20.00
C ILE A 213 -36.37 15.70 -19.02
N PHE A 214 -35.27 16.26 -18.51
CA PHE A 214 -35.36 17.36 -17.54
C PHE A 214 -36.11 18.57 -18.14
N LYS A 215 -35.78 18.99 -19.36
CA LYS A 215 -36.38 20.18 -19.99
C LYS A 215 -37.88 20.03 -20.32
N ARG A 216 -38.35 18.82 -20.62
CA ARG A 216 -39.70 18.59 -21.18
C ARG A 216 -40.70 18.04 -20.17
N SER A 217 -40.24 17.35 -19.13
CA SER A 217 -41.13 16.65 -18.20
C SER A 217 -41.86 17.55 -17.22
N ASP A 218 -43.14 17.27 -17.01
CA ASP A 218 -43.94 17.80 -15.89
C ASP A 218 -43.83 16.87 -14.67
N PHE A 219 -43.69 15.57 -14.92
CA PHE A 219 -43.42 14.51 -13.93
C PHE A 219 -42.18 13.73 -14.36
N ILE A 220 -41.30 13.41 -13.42
CA ILE A 220 -40.16 12.51 -13.65
C ILE A 220 -40.29 11.33 -12.69
N THR A 221 -40.27 10.11 -13.23
CA THR A 221 -40.31 8.87 -12.45
C THR A 221 -39.05 8.05 -12.70
N LEU A 222 -38.46 7.58 -11.60
CA LEU A 222 -37.18 6.89 -11.60
C LEU A 222 -37.39 5.38 -11.49
N HIS A 223 -36.83 4.65 -12.45
CA HIS A 223 -36.86 3.19 -12.55
C HIS A 223 -35.49 2.63 -12.94
N THR A 224 -34.43 3.38 -12.64
CA THR A 224 -33.06 2.93 -12.84
C THR A 224 -32.56 2.17 -11.62
N PRO A 225 -31.64 1.22 -11.82
CA PRO A 225 -30.83 0.70 -10.73
C PRO A 225 -29.82 1.76 -10.22
N LEU A 226 -29.13 1.44 -9.12
CA LEU A 226 -28.09 2.30 -8.54
C LEU A 226 -26.72 1.92 -9.11
N THR A 227 -26.10 2.83 -9.85
CA THR A 227 -24.72 2.76 -10.36
C THR A 227 -23.95 4.01 -9.94
N GLN A 228 -22.67 4.11 -10.30
CA GLN A 228 -21.90 5.33 -10.09
C GLN A 228 -22.47 6.50 -10.89
N GLU A 229 -22.98 6.24 -12.09
CA GLU A 229 -23.58 7.22 -13.01
C GLU A 229 -25.00 7.65 -12.58
N THR A 230 -25.78 6.76 -11.97
CA THR A 230 -27.14 7.09 -11.51
C THR A 230 -27.20 7.60 -10.08
N ARG A 231 -26.11 7.48 -9.31
CA ARG A 231 -26.00 8.10 -7.98
C ARG A 231 -26.09 9.61 -8.09
N ASN A 232 -26.94 10.23 -7.27
CA ASN A 232 -27.21 11.68 -7.30
C ASN A 232 -27.64 12.20 -8.69
N LEU A 233 -28.29 11.37 -9.51
CA LEU A 233 -28.82 11.77 -10.80
C LEU A 233 -29.79 12.96 -10.66
N ILE A 234 -30.64 12.91 -9.63
CA ILE A 234 -31.45 14.05 -9.21
C ILE A 234 -30.60 14.89 -8.24
N SER A 235 -29.81 15.79 -8.82
CA SER A 235 -28.94 16.76 -8.15
C SER A 235 -29.32 18.19 -8.52
N LYS A 236 -28.74 19.17 -7.81
CA LYS A 236 -28.95 20.60 -8.04
C LYS A 236 -28.76 21.00 -9.50
N ALA A 237 -27.70 20.49 -10.14
CA ALA A 237 -27.37 20.80 -11.52
C ALA A 237 -28.43 20.30 -12.52
N ASN A 238 -29.01 19.12 -12.31
CA ASN A 238 -30.03 18.56 -13.19
C ASN A 238 -31.43 19.12 -12.88
N LEU A 239 -31.73 19.36 -11.61
CA LEU A 239 -32.97 20.01 -11.18
C LEU A 239 -33.09 21.44 -11.75
N ALA A 240 -31.99 22.18 -11.86
CA ALA A 240 -31.97 23.51 -12.48
C ALA A 240 -32.34 23.51 -13.97
N LYS A 241 -32.16 22.39 -14.67
CA LYS A 241 -32.56 22.22 -16.08
C LYS A 241 -34.04 21.90 -16.24
N CYS A 242 -34.70 21.51 -15.15
CA CYS A 242 -36.09 21.11 -15.18
C CYS A 242 -37.02 22.30 -15.41
N ARG A 243 -38.23 22.01 -15.89
CA ARG A 243 -39.32 22.99 -15.85
C ARG A 243 -39.60 23.37 -14.39
N LYS A 244 -39.83 24.66 -14.15
CA LYS A 244 -40.25 25.13 -12.84
C LYS A 244 -41.57 24.46 -12.46
N GLY A 245 -41.58 23.80 -11.30
CA GLY A 245 -42.72 23.06 -10.79
C GLY A 245 -42.79 21.59 -11.25
N VAL A 246 -41.68 21.02 -11.71
CA VAL A 246 -41.57 19.57 -11.98
C VAL A 246 -41.88 18.76 -10.71
N ARG A 247 -42.42 17.56 -10.89
CA ARG A 247 -42.70 16.60 -9.81
C ARG A 247 -41.83 15.36 -9.93
N ILE A 248 -41.22 14.91 -8.84
CA ILE A 248 -40.26 13.80 -8.84
C ILE A 248 -40.84 12.59 -8.10
N VAL A 249 -40.75 11.40 -8.68
CA VAL A 249 -41.18 10.13 -8.07
C VAL A 249 -40.03 9.13 -8.07
N ASN A 250 -39.71 8.56 -6.91
CA ASN A 250 -38.70 7.52 -6.77
C ASN A 250 -39.22 6.32 -5.97
N CYS A 251 -39.50 5.24 -6.69
CA CYS A 251 -39.81 3.92 -6.12
C CYS A 251 -38.76 2.88 -6.54
N ALA A 252 -37.55 3.33 -6.87
CA ALA A 252 -36.49 2.48 -7.40
C ALA A 252 -35.36 2.25 -6.39
N ARG A 253 -34.44 3.21 -6.22
CA ARG A 253 -33.35 3.16 -5.24
C ARG A 253 -33.11 4.53 -4.62
N GLY A 254 -32.88 4.57 -3.31
CA GLY A 254 -32.73 5.81 -2.55
C GLY A 254 -31.61 6.74 -3.03
N PRO A 255 -30.34 6.27 -3.16
CA PRO A 255 -29.20 7.14 -3.51
C PRO A 255 -29.20 7.73 -4.92
N ILE A 256 -30.24 7.47 -5.74
CA ILE A 256 -30.41 8.14 -7.05
C ILE A 256 -30.76 9.62 -6.86
N VAL A 257 -31.41 9.95 -5.74
CA VAL A 257 -31.80 11.31 -5.38
C VAL A 257 -30.86 11.84 -4.31
N ASN A 258 -30.26 13.02 -4.55
CA ASN A 258 -29.53 13.74 -3.50
C ASN A 258 -30.56 14.43 -2.59
N PRO A 259 -30.66 14.05 -1.31
CA PRO A 259 -31.71 14.57 -0.43
C PRO A 259 -31.59 16.08 -0.16
N ALA A 260 -30.37 16.60 -0.02
CA ALA A 260 -30.12 18.00 0.27
C ALA A 260 -30.48 18.89 -0.94
N ASP A 261 -30.07 18.48 -2.14
CA ASP A 261 -30.39 19.20 -3.37
C ASP A 261 -31.89 19.19 -3.66
N LEU A 262 -32.58 18.06 -3.38
CA LEU A 262 -34.02 17.96 -3.53
C LEU A 262 -34.75 18.90 -2.56
N LEU A 263 -34.30 18.97 -1.30
CA LEU A 263 -34.86 19.88 -0.31
C LEU A 263 -34.72 21.34 -0.75
N GLU A 264 -33.54 21.77 -1.19
CA GLU A 264 -33.31 23.13 -1.71
C GLU A 264 -34.22 23.43 -2.93
N ALA A 265 -34.39 22.45 -3.82
CA ALA A 265 -35.24 22.61 -5.00
C ALA A 265 -36.75 22.68 -4.66
N LEU A 266 -37.18 22.01 -3.60
CA LEU A 266 -38.54 22.10 -3.06
C LEU A 266 -38.78 23.48 -2.42
N GLU A 267 -37.83 23.97 -1.62
CA GLU A 267 -37.91 25.28 -0.96
C GLU A 267 -37.93 26.45 -1.96
N SER A 268 -37.14 26.35 -3.03
CA SER A 268 -37.11 27.35 -4.10
C SER A 268 -38.32 27.28 -5.06
N GLY A 269 -39.13 26.22 -4.95
CA GLY A 269 -40.26 25.94 -5.86
C GLY A 269 -39.83 25.53 -7.27
N GLN A 270 -38.55 25.17 -7.47
CA GLN A 270 -38.09 24.54 -8.70
C GLN A 270 -38.77 23.17 -8.86
N VAL A 271 -38.91 22.42 -7.77
CA VAL A 271 -39.69 21.18 -7.67
C VAL A 271 -41.01 21.48 -6.94
N ALA A 272 -42.16 21.18 -7.56
CA ALA A 272 -43.47 21.42 -6.94
C ALA A 272 -43.85 20.34 -5.91
N GLY A 273 -43.18 19.20 -5.93
CA GLY A 273 -43.34 18.13 -4.95
C GLY A 273 -42.56 16.88 -5.32
N ALA A 274 -42.31 16.03 -4.33
CA ALA A 274 -41.61 14.77 -4.51
C ALA A 274 -42.35 13.62 -3.80
N SER A 275 -42.21 12.40 -4.32
CA SER A 275 -42.74 11.21 -3.67
C SER A 275 -41.73 10.07 -3.68
N LEU A 276 -41.40 9.57 -2.49
CA LEU A 276 -40.27 8.68 -2.24
C LEU A 276 -40.75 7.41 -1.50
N ASP A 277 -40.46 6.24 -2.06
CA ASP A 277 -40.66 4.95 -1.38
C ASP A 277 -39.35 4.39 -0.80
N VAL A 278 -38.21 4.91 -1.24
CA VAL A 278 -36.86 4.38 -0.96
C VAL A 278 -35.91 5.49 -0.53
N TYR A 279 -34.92 5.17 0.29
CA TYR A 279 -34.04 6.15 0.96
C TYR A 279 -32.56 5.73 0.91
N PRO A 280 -31.60 6.66 1.00
CA PRO A 280 -30.18 6.31 0.97
C PRO A 280 -29.74 5.35 2.08
N SER A 281 -30.43 5.40 3.22
CA SER A 281 -30.31 4.45 4.32
C SER A 281 -31.72 4.14 4.84
N GLU A 282 -31.98 2.89 5.17
CA GLU A 282 -33.29 2.38 5.56
C GLU A 282 -33.15 1.55 6.85
N PRO A 283 -33.69 2.01 8.01
CA PRO A 283 -34.51 3.21 8.21
C PRO A 283 -33.78 4.56 7.97
N PRO A 284 -34.50 5.61 7.52
CA PRO A 284 -33.90 6.93 7.29
C PRO A 284 -33.28 7.52 8.57
N PRO A 285 -32.05 8.08 8.50
CA PRO A 285 -31.44 8.74 9.65
C PRO A 285 -32.08 10.10 9.93
N ALA A 286 -31.80 10.66 11.10
CA ALA A 286 -32.37 11.93 11.56
C ALA A 286 -32.09 13.10 10.61
N GLU A 287 -30.97 13.09 9.87
CA GLU A 287 -30.65 14.17 8.92
C GLU A 287 -31.65 14.27 7.75
N LEU A 288 -32.41 13.21 7.45
CA LEU A 288 -33.45 13.22 6.41
C LEU A 288 -34.81 13.71 6.91
N GLU A 289 -34.97 13.94 8.21
CA GLU A 289 -36.23 14.40 8.81
C GLU A 289 -36.79 15.68 8.15
N PRO A 290 -35.99 16.73 7.83
CA PRO A 290 -36.51 17.92 7.16
C PRO A 290 -37.16 17.64 5.80
N LEU A 291 -36.58 16.72 5.01
CA LEU A 291 -37.13 16.31 3.72
C LEU A 291 -38.39 15.47 3.90
N ILE A 292 -38.39 14.53 4.85
CA ILE A 292 -39.53 13.63 5.12
C ILE A 292 -40.75 14.42 5.64
N GLN A 293 -40.53 15.44 6.46
CA GLN A 293 -41.59 16.28 7.03
C GLN A 293 -42.03 17.42 6.10
N HIS A 294 -41.36 17.61 4.96
CA HIS A 294 -41.67 18.72 4.06
C HIS A 294 -43.11 18.59 3.50
N PRO A 295 -43.93 19.66 3.48
CA PRO A 295 -45.37 19.58 3.18
C PRO A 295 -45.70 19.13 1.75
N HIS A 296 -44.74 19.21 0.83
CA HIS A 296 -44.85 18.79 -0.57
C HIS A 296 -44.14 17.45 -0.86
N VAL A 297 -43.75 16.72 0.18
CA VAL A 297 -43.12 15.40 0.07
C VAL A 297 -44.08 14.32 0.57
N ILE A 298 -44.16 13.22 -0.16
CA ILE A 298 -44.91 12.02 0.22
C ILE A 298 -43.93 10.86 0.38
N CYS A 299 -43.87 10.29 1.58
CA CYS A 299 -42.95 9.23 1.94
C CYS A 299 -43.71 7.94 2.30
N THR A 300 -43.23 6.80 1.78
CA THR A 300 -43.67 5.45 2.18
C THR A 300 -42.47 4.60 2.58
N PRO A 301 -42.64 3.60 3.46
CA PRO A 301 -41.53 2.79 3.99
C PRO A 301 -41.27 1.56 3.10
N HIS A 302 -40.80 1.78 1.87
CA HIS A 302 -40.38 0.72 0.92
C HIS A 302 -41.45 -0.35 0.68
N LEU A 303 -42.60 0.07 0.18
CA LEU A 303 -43.79 -0.77 -0.02
C LEU A 303 -43.88 -1.44 -1.39
N GLY A 304 -42.95 -1.20 -2.32
CA GLY A 304 -43.08 -1.65 -3.72
C GLY A 304 -43.44 -3.13 -3.93
N ALA A 305 -42.93 -4.04 -3.09
CA ALA A 305 -43.23 -5.47 -3.13
C ALA A 305 -44.21 -5.96 -2.03
N SER A 306 -44.76 -5.05 -1.23
CA SER A 306 -45.57 -5.33 -0.05
C SER A 306 -47.05 -5.56 -0.39
N THR A 307 -47.33 -6.48 -1.31
CA THR A 307 -48.71 -6.90 -1.67
C THR A 307 -48.87 -8.41 -1.53
N THR A 308 -50.06 -8.88 -1.14
CA THR A 308 -50.37 -10.31 -1.04
C THR A 308 -50.05 -11.04 -2.34
N ASP A 309 -50.42 -10.46 -3.49
CA ASP A 309 -50.18 -11.03 -4.81
C ASP A 309 -48.69 -11.19 -5.13
N ALA A 310 -47.86 -10.19 -4.81
CA ALA A 310 -46.41 -10.30 -4.97
C ALA A 310 -45.86 -11.38 -4.04
N GLN A 311 -46.30 -11.41 -2.78
CA GLN A 311 -45.85 -12.40 -1.80
C GLN A 311 -46.18 -13.83 -2.22
N VAL A 312 -47.38 -14.08 -2.73
CA VAL A 312 -47.79 -15.40 -3.24
C VAL A 312 -46.98 -15.78 -4.47
N ARG A 313 -46.79 -14.86 -5.43
CA ARG A 313 -46.01 -15.12 -6.65
C ARG A 313 -44.57 -15.49 -6.32
N VAL A 314 -43.85 -14.65 -5.57
CA VAL A 314 -42.44 -14.91 -5.23
C VAL A 314 -42.27 -16.16 -4.36
N ALA A 315 -43.21 -16.44 -3.46
CA ALA A 315 -43.18 -17.64 -2.61
C ALA A 315 -43.40 -18.92 -3.41
N ARG A 316 -44.32 -18.91 -4.38
CA ARG A 316 -44.55 -20.06 -5.28
C ARG A 316 -43.37 -20.25 -6.23
N ASP A 317 -42.92 -19.17 -6.86
CA ASP A 317 -41.89 -19.24 -7.89
C ASP A 317 -40.57 -19.75 -7.28
N ILE A 318 -40.15 -19.24 -6.10
CA ILE A 318 -38.93 -19.72 -5.46
C ILE A 318 -39.03 -21.20 -5.05
N ALA A 319 -40.20 -21.62 -4.52
CA ALA A 319 -40.39 -23.00 -4.08
C ALA A 319 -40.39 -23.97 -5.27
N SER A 320 -41.08 -23.62 -6.36
CA SER A 320 -41.09 -24.41 -7.59
C SER A 320 -39.68 -24.51 -8.19
N GLN A 321 -38.96 -23.40 -8.31
CA GLN A 321 -37.61 -23.38 -8.86
C GLN A 321 -36.63 -24.20 -8.01
N MET A 322 -36.69 -24.08 -6.67
CA MET A 322 -35.86 -24.89 -5.77
C MET A 322 -36.18 -26.38 -5.88
N CYS A 323 -37.46 -26.77 -5.96
CA CYS A 323 -37.85 -28.15 -6.21
C CYS A 323 -37.30 -28.68 -7.52
N ASP A 324 -37.43 -27.91 -8.61
CA ASP A 324 -36.94 -28.33 -9.92
C ASP A 324 -35.43 -28.57 -9.89
N VAL A 325 -34.66 -27.74 -9.18
CA VAL A 325 -33.21 -27.96 -8.97
C VAL A 325 -32.91 -29.17 -8.09
N LEU A 326 -33.64 -29.34 -6.97
CA LEU A 326 -33.45 -30.47 -6.05
C LEU A 326 -33.80 -31.82 -6.69
N ASP A 327 -34.76 -31.82 -7.62
CA ASP A 327 -35.21 -32.97 -8.41
C ASP A 327 -34.29 -33.26 -9.61
N GLY A 328 -33.28 -32.43 -9.87
CA GLY A 328 -32.31 -32.59 -10.96
C GLY A 328 -32.75 -32.04 -12.32
N GLY A 329 -33.70 -31.10 -12.32
CA GLY A 329 -34.26 -30.39 -13.48
C GLY A 329 -33.55 -29.06 -13.82
N GLU A 330 -34.30 -28.09 -14.36
CA GLU A 330 -33.79 -26.84 -14.92
C GLU A 330 -33.35 -25.80 -13.86
N PHE A 331 -32.29 -25.04 -14.16
CA PHE A 331 -31.69 -24.03 -13.28
C PHE A 331 -32.22 -22.61 -13.56
N VAL A 332 -33.54 -22.41 -13.51
CA VAL A 332 -34.18 -21.10 -13.73
C VAL A 332 -34.06 -20.24 -12.47
N GLY A 333 -33.54 -19.00 -12.57
CA GLY A 333 -33.46 -18.08 -11.43
C GLY A 333 -32.23 -18.27 -10.53
N VAL A 334 -31.29 -19.13 -10.94
CA VAL A 334 -30.02 -19.34 -10.23
C VAL A 334 -29.03 -18.23 -10.55
N LEU A 335 -28.41 -17.68 -9.50
CA LEU A 335 -27.49 -16.55 -9.59
C LEU A 335 -26.03 -16.97 -9.70
N ASN A 336 -25.68 -18.12 -9.10
CA ASN A 336 -24.29 -18.56 -8.95
C ASN A 336 -23.99 -19.97 -9.50
N ALA A 337 -24.82 -20.47 -10.43
CA ALA A 337 -24.51 -21.68 -11.20
C ALA A 337 -24.05 -21.32 -12.62
N PRO A 338 -22.81 -21.63 -13.00
CA PRO A 338 -22.41 -21.57 -14.40
C PRO A 338 -22.84 -22.83 -15.18
N ASN A 339 -22.81 -22.70 -16.51
CA ASN A 339 -22.47 -23.74 -17.50
C ASN A 339 -21.10 -24.42 -17.17
N MET A 340 -20.92 -24.93 -15.96
CA MET A 340 -19.67 -25.47 -15.41
C MET A 340 -19.17 -26.69 -16.19
N ALA A 341 -20.04 -27.38 -16.90
CA ALA A 341 -19.65 -28.57 -17.66
C ALA A 341 -18.76 -28.26 -18.88
N PHE A 342 -18.91 -27.07 -19.49
CA PHE A 342 -18.15 -26.71 -20.70
C PHE A 342 -16.87 -25.93 -20.37
N ALA A 343 -16.92 -25.00 -19.41
CA ALA A 343 -15.79 -24.14 -19.08
C ALA A 343 -14.72 -24.82 -18.21
N ARG A 344 -15.08 -25.81 -17.37
CA ARG A 344 -14.10 -26.59 -16.58
C ARG A 344 -13.33 -27.64 -17.40
N LYS A 345 -13.75 -27.92 -18.64
CA LYS A 345 -13.17 -28.99 -19.47
C LYS A 345 -12.28 -28.51 -20.62
N SER A 346 -12.11 -27.20 -20.85
CA SER A 346 -11.34 -26.72 -22.00
C SER A 346 -10.19 -25.80 -21.62
N LYS A 347 -9.12 -25.85 -22.39
CA LYS A 347 -7.99 -24.90 -22.39
C LYS A 347 -8.41 -23.47 -22.80
N LEU A 348 -9.72 -23.19 -22.91
CA LEU A 348 -10.28 -21.95 -23.50
C LEU A 348 -11.05 -21.09 -22.47
N SER A 349 -11.03 -21.44 -21.18
CA SER A 349 -11.63 -20.62 -20.11
C SER A 349 -11.03 -19.20 -20.06
N SER A 350 -9.74 -19.05 -20.37
CA SER A 350 -9.06 -17.75 -20.51
C SER A 350 -9.74 -16.87 -21.56
N TYR A 351 -10.19 -17.44 -22.69
CA TYR A 351 -10.85 -16.68 -23.76
C TYR A 351 -12.26 -16.24 -23.38
N VAL A 352 -12.98 -17.03 -22.58
CA VAL A 352 -14.26 -16.62 -22.00
C VAL A 352 -14.07 -15.43 -21.06
N LYS A 353 -13.06 -15.48 -20.17
CA LYS A 353 -12.69 -14.34 -19.32
C LYS A 353 -12.26 -13.12 -20.12
N LEU A 354 -11.47 -13.32 -21.18
CA LEU A 354 -11.05 -12.25 -22.08
C LEU A 354 -12.26 -11.61 -22.77
N GLY A 355 -13.20 -12.42 -23.28
CA GLY A 355 -14.45 -11.94 -23.86
C GLY A 355 -15.26 -11.08 -22.89
N GLU A 356 -15.40 -11.52 -21.64
CA GLU A 356 -16.03 -10.72 -20.59
C GLU A 356 -15.32 -9.38 -20.38
N LYS A 357 -13.99 -9.39 -20.21
CA LYS A 357 -13.20 -8.18 -20.01
C LYS A 357 -13.22 -7.25 -21.23
N MET A 358 -13.26 -7.78 -22.45
CA MET A 358 -13.39 -7.00 -23.68
C MET A 358 -14.78 -6.37 -23.82
N GLY A 359 -15.84 -7.08 -23.42
CA GLY A 359 -17.19 -6.53 -23.34
C GLY A 359 -17.28 -5.37 -22.34
N ALA A 360 -16.71 -5.56 -21.15
CA ALA A 360 -16.62 -4.54 -20.12
C ALA A 360 -15.81 -3.31 -20.56
N LEU A 361 -14.65 -3.54 -21.18
CA LEU A 361 -13.81 -2.50 -21.75
C LEU A 361 -14.58 -1.68 -22.80
N GLN A 362 -15.21 -2.35 -23.77
CA GLN A 362 -15.94 -1.66 -24.82
C GLN A 362 -17.09 -0.85 -24.26
N ALA A 363 -17.89 -1.41 -23.35
CA ALA A 363 -18.99 -0.69 -22.71
C ALA A 363 -18.53 0.65 -22.09
N GLN A 364 -17.38 0.67 -21.41
CA GLN A 364 -16.85 1.89 -20.79
C GLN A 364 -16.27 2.88 -21.81
N LEU A 365 -15.77 2.41 -22.95
CA LEU A 365 -15.26 3.25 -24.04
C LEU A 365 -16.37 3.86 -24.93
N LEU A 366 -17.63 3.43 -24.77
CA LEU A 366 -18.78 3.94 -25.54
C LEU A 366 -19.18 5.37 -25.15
N GLY A 367 -18.91 5.80 -23.92
CA GLY A 367 -19.48 7.04 -23.37
C GLY A 367 -21.01 7.01 -23.38
N ASN A 368 -21.65 7.99 -24.01
CA ASN A 368 -23.12 8.10 -24.08
C ASN A 368 -23.75 7.42 -25.32
N ALA A 369 -22.96 6.68 -26.09
CA ALA A 369 -23.40 6.14 -27.36
C ALA A 369 -24.14 4.80 -27.19
N LYS A 370 -25.20 4.57 -27.98
CA LYS A 370 -26.02 3.36 -27.91
C LYS A 370 -25.50 2.28 -28.85
N VAL A 371 -25.48 1.03 -28.38
CA VAL A 371 -25.11 -0.13 -29.20
C VAL A 371 -26.36 -0.64 -29.92
N ARG A 372 -26.26 -0.80 -31.24
CA ARG A 372 -27.31 -1.36 -32.09
C ARG A 372 -27.11 -2.85 -32.34
N SER A 373 -25.87 -3.23 -32.65
CA SER A 373 -25.51 -4.62 -32.93
C SER A 373 -24.14 -4.96 -32.38
N MET A 374 -23.93 -6.23 -32.07
CA MET A 374 -22.65 -6.80 -31.64
C MET A 374 -22.29 -7.92 -32.60
N ARG A 375 -21.10 -7.83 -33.20
CA ARG A 375 -20.51 -8.89 -34.00
C ARG A 375 -19.28 -9.44 -33.28
N ILE A 376 -19.23 -10.75 -33.14
CA ILE A 376 -18.10 -11.48 -32.55
C ILE A 376 -17.46 -12.32 -33.64
N THR A 377 -16.18 -12.14 -33.89
CA THR A 377 -15.41 -13.01 -34.78
C THR A 377 -14.45 -13.84 -33.95
N LEU A 378 -14.57 -15.16 -34.03
CA LEU A 378 -13.68 -16.11 -33.36
C LEU A 378 -12.64 -16.63 -34.34
N HIS A 379 -11.36 -16.51 -33.97
CA HIS A 379 -10.22 -16.83 -34.82
C HIS A 379 -9.47 -18.07 -34.32
N GLY A 380 -9.00 -18.89 -35.26
CA GLY A 380 -8.09 -20.00 -34.99
C GLY A 380 -8.76 -21.33 -34.67
N LYS A 381 -8.00 -22.42 -34.79
CA LYS A 381 -8.50 -23.80 -34.77
C LYS A 381 -9.25 -24.21 -33.50
N ASP A 382 -8.95 -23.59 -32.36
CA ASP A 382 -9.52 -23.98 -31.06
C ASP A 382 -10.73 -23.12 -30.68
N LEU A 383 -10.86 -21.90 -31.23
CA LEU A 383 -11.99 -21.00 -30.97
C LEU A 383 -13.00 -20.91 -32.11
N ALA A 384 -12.57 -21.11 -33.36
CA ALA A 384 -13.40 -20.99 -34.55
C ALA A 384 -14.31 -22.22 -34.75
N VAL A 385 -15.05 -22.59 -33.70
CA VAL A 385 -15.94 -23.76 -33.64
C VAL A 385 -17.34 -23.38 -33.15
N PRO A 386 -18.42 -23.95 -33.71
CA PRO A 386 -19.80 -23.57 -33.38
C PRO A 386 -20.15 -23.62 -31.88
N GLU A 387 -19.55 -24.53 -31.13
CA GLU A 387 -19.79 -24.74 -29.71
C GLU A 387 -19.38 -23.53 -28.85
N MET A 388 -18.47 -22.68 -29.35
CA MET A 388 -18.02 -21.47 -28.65
C MET A 388 -18.98 -20.28 -28.79
N THR A 389 -19.97 -20.36 -29.69
CA THR A 389 -20.96 -19.28 -29.93
C THR A 389 -21.66 -18.85 -28.66
N GLY A 390 -22.25 -19.81 -27.93
CA GLY A 390 -23.04 -19.55 -26.73
C GLY A 390 -22.19 -18.98 -25.59
N PRO A 391 -21.12 -19.68 -25.15
CA PRO A 391 -20.24 -19.21 -24.09
C PRO A 391 -19.63 -17.84 -24.38
N MET A 392 -19.17 -17.58 -25.60
CA MET A 392 -18.54 -16.30 -25.93
C MET A 392 -19.54 -15.14 -25.98
N SER A 393 -20.71 -15.37 -26.60
CA SER A 393 -21.77 -14.35 -26.62
C SER A 393 -22.22 -14.00 -25.21
N ALA A 394 -22.40 -15.00 -24.35
CA ALA A 394 -22.77 -14.80 -22.96
C ALA A 394 -21.69 -14.04 -22.17
N ALA A 395 -20.41 -14.34 -22.37
CA ALA A 395 -19.30 -13.69 -21.67
C ALA A 395 -19.18 -12.21 -22.04
N ILE A 396 -19.13 -11.90 -23.33
CA ILE A 396 -19.01 -10.52 -23.82
C ILE A 396 -20.22 -9.70 -23.40
N LEU A 397 -21.44 -10.26 -23.54
CA LEU A 397 -22.65 -9.57 -23.09
C LEU A 397 -22.71 -9.40 -21.58
N LYS A 398 -22.28 -10.39 -20.78
CA LYS A 398 -22.18 -10.24 -19.33
C LYS A 398 -21.28 -9.05 -18.99
N GLY A 399 -20.06 -9.03 -19.56
CA GLY A 399 -19.10 -7.95 -19.34
C GLY A 399 -19.64 -6.60 -19.75
N ALA A 400 -20.19 -6.48 -20.96
CA ALA A 400 -20.75 -5.22 -21.44
C ALA A 400 -21.98 -4.78 -20.63
N LEU A 401 -22.95 -5.68 -20.45
CA LEU A 401 -24.22 -5.36 -19.83
C LEU A 401 -24.12 -5.17 -18.31
N ASN A 402 -23.13 -5.72 -17.60
CA ASN A 402 -22.91 -5.38 -16.18
C ASN A 402 -22.41 -3.95 -15.96
N HIS A 403 -21.77 -3.35 -16.97
CA HIS A 403 -21.42 -1.94 -16.93
C HIS A 403 -22.55 -1.03 -17.43
N LEU A 404 -23.42 -1.56 -18.30
CA LEU A 404 -24.51 -0.79 -18.89
C LEU A 404 -25.78 -0.85 -18.02
N LEU A 405 -26.14 -2.02 -17.49
CA LEU A 405 -27.30 -2.30 -16.64
C LEU A 405 -26.88 -2.40 -15.18
N ALA A 406 -27.83 -2.23 -14.25
CA ALA A 406 -27.61 -2.62 -12.86
C ALA A 406 -28.71 -3.51 -12.26
N GLN A 407 -29.40 -4.26 -13.11
CA GLN A 407 -29.73 -5.63 -12.69
C GLN A 407 -28.47 -6.48 -12.92
N GLU A 408 -28.19 -7.40 -12.01
CA GLU A 408 -27.04 -8.29 -12.15
C GLU A 408 -27.19 -9.17 -13.39
N VAL A 409 -26.21 -9.10 -14.29
CA VAL A 409 -26.13 -9.91 -15.49
C VAL A 409 -25.16 -11.05 -15.23
N ASN A 410 -25.62 -12.26 -15.51
CA ASN A 410 -24.83 -13.47 -15.40
C ASN A 410 -24.79 -14.21 -16.73
N TYR A 411 -23.97 -15.25 -16.82
CA TYR A 411 -23.77 -16.01 -18.05
C TYR A 411 -25.06 -16.68 -18.58
N VAL A 412 -26.07 -16.89 -17.73
CA VAL A 412 -27.32 -17.56 -18.10
C VAL A 412 -28.31 -16.57 -18.72
N ASN A 413 -28.42 -15.37 -18.15
CA ASN A 413 -29.41 -14.38 -18.60
C ASN A 413 -28.89 -13.39 -19.66
N ALA A 414 -27.57 -13.25 -19.84
CA ALA A 414 -26.96 -12.22 -20.68
C ALA A 414 -27.50 -12.16 -22.11
N VAL A 415 -27.63 -13.32 -22.78
CA VAL A 415 -28.09 -13.37 -24.19
C VAL A 415 -29.57 -13.04 -24.31
N ALA A 416 -30.41 -13.56 -23.41
CA ALA A 416 -31.84 -13.28 -23.39
C ALA A 416 -32.10 -11.80 -23.13
N LEU A 417 -31.33 -11.22 -22.21
CA LEU A 417 -31.41 -9.81 -21.85
C LEU A 417 -30.92 -8.89 -22.98
N GLY A 418 -29.82 -9.24 -23.65
CA GLY A 418 -29.36 -8.50 -24.83
C GLY A 418 -30.44 -8.44 -25.92
N LYS A 419 -31.16 -9.54 -26.16
CA LYS A 419 -32.31 -9.57 -27.09
C LYS A 419 -33.49 -8.72 -26.61
N GLU A 420 -33.82 -8.76 -25.30
CA GLU A 420 -34.87 -7.91 -24.71
C GLU A 420 -34.56 -6.42 -24.91
N LEU A 421 -33.28 -6.04 -24.88
CA LEU A 421 -32.81 -4.67 -25.11
C LEU A 421 -32.79 -4.27 -26.60
N GLY A 422 -33.03 -5.22 -27.51
CA GLY A 422 -33.05 -5.02 -28.96
C GLY A 422 -31.69 -5.15 -29.63
N LEU A 423 -30.68 -5.74 -28.98
CA LEU A 423 -29.36 -5.95 -29.56
C LEU A 423 -29.37 -7.12 -30.55
N SER A 424 -28.93 -6.88 -31.79
CA SER A 424 -28.64 -7.94 -32.74
C SER A 424 -27.26 -8.54 -32.45
N ILE A 425 -27.18 -9.86 -32.31
CA ILE A 425 -25.94 -10.58 -31.98
C ILE A 425 -25.58 -11.49 -33.14
N GLU A 426 -24.40 -11.27 -33.74
CA GLU A 426 -23.84 -12.08 -34.82
C GLU A 426 -22.51 -12.70 -34.38
N VAL A 427 -22.31 -13.99 -34.66
CA VAL A 427 -21.04 -14.68 -34.42
C VAL A 427 -20.52 -15.26 -35.73
N ALA A 428 -19.27 -14.93 -36.05
CA ALA A 428 -18.54 -15.39 -37.23
C ALA A 428 -17.29 -16.16 -36.83
N PHE A 429 -16.79 -17.01 -37.74
CA PHE A 429 -15.63 -17.86 -37.53
C PHE A 429 -14.59 -17.63 -38.63
N SER A 430 -13.31 -17.57 -38.25
CA SER A 430 -12.19 -17.52 -39.18
C SER A 430 -11.09 -18.47 -38.72
N GLN A 431 -10.49 -19.24 -39.64
CA GLN A 431 -9.34 -20.08 -39.29
C GLN A 431 -8.04 -19.27 -39.14
N GLU A 432 -8.01 -18.06 -39.68
CA GLU A 432 -6.88 -17.14 -39.60
C GLU A 432 -7.20 -15.95 -38.68
N ASP A 433 -6.24 -15.62 -37.81
CA ASP A 433 -6.25 -14.41 -36.99
C ASP A 433 -5.54 -13.26 -37.72
N PRO A 434 -6.13 -12.06 -37.81
CA PRO A 434 -5.54 -10.92 -38.53
C PRO A 434 -4.15 -10.50 -38.03
N SER A 435 -3.85 -10.73 -36.75
CA SER A 435 -2.58 -10.39 -36.11
C SER A 435 -1.61 -11.56 -36.01
N GLY A 436 -1.96 -12.73 -36.57
CA GLY A 436 -1.10 -13.91 -36.64
C GLY A 436 -1.09 -14.78 -35.38
N TYR A 437 -2.02 -14.57 -34.44
CA TYR A 437 -2.12 -15.42 -33.24
C TYR A 437 -2.74 -16.79 -33.55
N THR A 438 -2.40 -17.81 -32.75
CA THR A 438 -2.93 -19.17 -32.93
C THR A 438 -4.45 -19.22 -32.71
N ASN A 439 -4.95 -18.45 -31.76
CA ASN A 439 -6.37 -18.24 -31.48
C ASN A 439 -6.59 -16.79 -31.06
N GLY A 440 -7.75 -16.22 -31.36
CA GLY A 440 -8.08 -14.84 -31.03
C GLY A 440 -9.58 -14.59 -31.08
N LEU A 441 -10.01 -13.45 -30.55
CA LEU A 441 -11.36 -12.95 -30.78
C LEU A 441 -11.36 -11.47 -31.13
N THR A 442 -12.27 -11.08 -32.02
CA THR A 442 -12.56 -9.69 -32.35
C THR A 442 -14.01 -9.41 -31.99
N VAL A 443 -14.25 -8.33 -31.26
CA VAL A 443 -15.60 -7.86 -30.90
C VAL A 443 -15.81 -6.51 -31.55
N GLU A 444 -16.87 -6.39 -32.35
CA GLU A 444 -17.29 -5.18 -33.02
C GLU A 444 -18.65 -4.73 -32.47
N PHE A 445 -18.72 -3.51 -31.96
CA PHE A 445 -19.98 -2.84 -31.62
C PHE A 445 -20.36 -1.85 -32.71
N GLU A 446 -21.56 -2.00 -33.27
CA GLU A 446 -22.17 -0.98 -34.11
C GLU A 446 -22.93 0.01 -33.24
N ILE A 447 -22.67 1.31 -33.43
CA ILE A 447 -23.06 2.38 -32.53
C ILE A 447 -23.92 3.41 -33.27
N ASP A 448 -25.04 3.82 -32.69
CA ASP A 448 -25.92 4.85 -33.25
C ASP A 448 -25.30 6.27 -33.14
N GLY A 449 -25.38 7.06 -34.22
CA GLY A 449 -25.08 8.50 -34.19
C GLY A 449 -23.66 8.97 -34.55
N LEU A 450 -22.76 8.08 -35.00
CA LEU A 450 -21.41 8.43 -35.47
C LEU A 450 -21.22 8.13 -36.97
N LEU A 451 -20.48 8.97 -37.70
CA LEU A 451 -20.05 8.69 -39.08
C LEU A 451 -19.14 7.45 -39.09
N ASN A 452 -19.59 6.39 -39.77
CA ASN A 452 -19.05 5.02 -39.84
C ASN A 452 -19.32 4.08 -38.63
N GLY A 453 -19.87 4.59 -37.52
CA GLY A 453 -20.68 3.85 -36.54
C GLY A 453 -20.15 2.53 -35.96
N ARG A 454 -18.83 2.30 -35.84
CA ARG A 454 -18.28 1.03 -35.32
C ARG A 454 -17.10 1.24 -34.37
N ARG A 455 -16.99 0.40 -33.34
CA ARG A 455 -15.80 0.22 -32.51
C ARG A 455 -15.37 -1.24 -32.54
N THR A 456 -14.07 -1.48 -32.57
CA THR A 456 -13.52 -2.84 -32.60
C THR A 456 -12.48 -3.02 -31.51
N VAL A 457 -12.51 -4.17 -30.84
CA VAL A 457 -11.45 -4.59 -29.92
C VAL A 457 -11.09 -6.03 -30.26
N ALA A 458 -9.80 -6.31 -30.41
CA ALA A 458 -9.28 -7.65 -30.62
C ALA A 458 -8.38 -8.07 -29.46
N GLY A 459 -8.36 -9.36 -29.16
CA GLY A 459 -7.54 -9.90 -28.10
C GLY A 459 -7.22 -11.39 -28.26
N THR A 460 -6.20 -11.82 -27.53
CA THR A 460 -5.73 -13.21 -27.47
C THR A 460 -5.32 -13.60 -26.05
N CYS A 461 -5.04 -14.89 -25.83
CA CYS A 461 -4.52 -15.39 -24.55
C CYS A 461 -3.18 -16.10 -24.74
N PHE A 462 -2.20 -15.79 -23.87
CA PHE A 462 -0.96 -16.54 -23.72
C PHE A 462 -1.09 -17.47 -22.51
N GLY A 463 -1.56 -18.69 -22.76
CA GLY A 463 -1.92 -19.62 -21.68
C GLY A 463 -3.10 -19.09 -20.85
N ARG A 464 -2.80 -18.60 -19.64
CA ARG A 464 -3.79 -17.99 -18.73
C ARG A 464 -3.82 -16.46 -18.81
N GLU A 465 -2.79 -15.86 -19.40
CA GLU A 465 -2.64 -14.42 -19.47
C GLU A 465 -3.48 -13.82 -20.60
N LEU A 466 -4.23 -12.76 -20.29
CA LEU A 466 -5.21 -12.16 -21.19
C LEU A 466 -4.61 -10.92 -21.84
N ARG A 467 -4.69 -10.78 -23.16
CA ARG A 467 -4.13 -9.62 -23.87
C ARG A 467 -5.16 -9.00 -24.81
N VAL A 468 -5.37 -7.70 -24.68
CA VAL A 468 -5.95 -6.88 -25.75
C VAL A 468 -4.81 -6.51 -26.68
N THR A 469 -4.98 -6.76 -27.98
CA THR A 469 -3.94 -6.62 -29.00
C THR A 469 -4.28 -5.53 -30.02
N SER A 470 -5.56 -5.15 -30.12
CA SER A 470 -5.98 -4.03 -30.96
C SER A 470 -7.23 -3.33 -30.44
N ILE A 471 -7.30 -2.02 -30.65
CA ILE A 471 -8.50 -1.19 -30.48
C ILE A 471 -8.66 -0.29 -31.71
N ASP A 472 -9.83 -0.32 -32.34
CA ASP A 472 -10.15 0.44 -33.55
C ASP A 472 -9.07 0.30 -34.65
N SER A 473 -8.54 -0.92 -34.80
CA SER A 473 -7.45 -1.27 -35.73
C SER A 473 -6.09 -0.60 -35.43
N LEU A 474 -5.91 -0.03 -34.24
CA LEU A 474 -4.59 0.36 -33.73
C LEU A 474 -3.98 -0.83 -33.00
N ASP A 475 -2.75 -1.20 -33.35
CA ASP A 475 -1.99 -2.21 -32.62
C ASP A 475 -1.62 -1.68 -31.23
N ILE A 476 -2.11 -2.33 -30.17
CA ILE A 476 -1.87 -1.93 -28.78
C ILE A 476 -1.90 -3.17 -27.88
N ASP A 477 -0.92 -3.33 -26.99
CA ASP A 477 -0.78 -4.52 -26.13
C ASP A 477 -0.91 -4.14 -24.64
N PHE A 478 -1.96 -4.63 -23.99
CA PHE A 478 -2.12 -4.49 -22.54
C PHE A 478 -3.01 -5.57 -21.92
N LEU A 479 -2.90 -5.70 -20.60
CA LEU A 479 -3.77 -6.53 -19.76
C LEU A 479 -5.08 -5.76 -19.48
N PRO A 480 -6.26 -6.26 -19.86
CA PRO A 480 -7.53 -5.58 -19.58
C PRO A 480 -7.93 -5.82 -18.11
N THR A 481 -7.26 -5.15 -17.17
CA THR A 481 -7.48 -5.33 -15.73
C THR A 481 -7.16 -4.07 -14.95
N GLY A 482 -7.80 -3.92 -13.78
CA GLY A 482 -7.56 -2.82 -12.86
C GLY A 482 -8.03 -1.46 -13.39
N ASN A 483 -7.42 -0.39 -12.87
CA ASN A 483 -7.70 0.97 -13.28
C ASN A 483 -6.83 1.35 -14.47
N MET A 484 -7.45 1.89 -15.52
CA MET A 484 -6.80 2.32 -16.74
C MET A 484 -7.29 3.71 -17.17
N ILE A 485 -6.44 4.45 -17.87
CA ILE A 485 -6.79 5.71 -18.52
C ILE A 485 -6.53 5.56 -20.02
N PHE A 486 -7.58 5.74 -20.81
CA PHE A 486 -7.47 5.87 -22.26
C PHE A 486 -7.44 7.34 -22.65
N LEU A 487 -6.58 7.70 -23.58
CA LEU A 487 -6.54 9.03 -24.17
C LEU A 487 -6.03 8.99 -25.62
N ASN A 488 -6.44 9.96 -26.42
CA ASN A 488 -5.88 10.21 -27.74
C ASN A 488 -4.95 11.42 -27.71
N ASN A 489 -3.82 11.34 -28.39
CA ASN A 489 -2.84 12.42 -28.44
C ASN A 489 -2.03 12.43 -29.75
N PRO A 490 -1.44 13.56 -30.15
CA PRO A 490 -0.37 13.59 -31.15
C PRO A 490 0.83 12.74 -30.72
N ASP A 491 1.38 11.94 -31.64
CA ASP A 491 2.62 11.17 -31.44
C ASP A 491 3.84 12.09 -31.65
N THR A 492 4.08 12.98 -30.68
CA THR A 492 5.15 13.99 -30.73
C THR A 492 6.06 13.94 -29.49
N PRO A 493 7.36 14.27 -29.62
CA PRO A 493 8.28 14.35 -28.49
C PRO A 493 7.73 15.21 -27.34
N GLY A 494 7.85 14.71 -26.11
CA GLY A 494 7.40 15.41 -24.91
C GLY A 494 5.93 15.21 -24.52
N MET A 495 5.12 14.53 -25.34
CA MET A 495 3.73 14.22 -24.99
C MET A 495 3.62 13.28 -23.78
N LEU A 496 4.37 12.16 -23.77
CA LEU A 496 4.40 11.23 -22.64
C LEU A 496 4.85 11.91 -21.34
N ARG A 497 5.84 12.81 -21.40
CA ARG A 497 6.29 13.60 -20.24
C ARG A 497 5.17 14.46 -19.68
N GLN A 498 4.38 15.12 -20.53
CA GLN A 498 3.27 15.97 -20.07
C GLN A 498 2.21 15.14 -19.35
N VAL A 499 1.86 13.98 -19.90
CA VAL A 499 0.90 13.04 -19.31
C VAL A 499 1.42 12.46 -18.00
N SER A 500 2.65 11.94 -17.96
CA SER A 500 3.24 11.37 -16.74
C SER A 500 3.44 12.41 -15.65
N SER A 501 3.77 13.66 -16.02
CA SER A 501 3.88 14.76 -15.06
C SER A 501 2.54 15.13 -14.44
N ALA A 502 1.44 15.07 -15.18
CA ALA A 502 0.11 15.32 -14.64
C ALA A 502 -0.30 14.24 -13.62
N LEU A 503 -0.03 12.97 -13.94
CA LEU A 503 -0.27 11.85 -13.03
C LEU A 503 0.60 11.93 -11.77
N ALA A 504 1.90 12.25 -11.92
CA ALA A 504 2.82 12.39 -10.80
C ALA A 504 2.43 13.51 -9.83
N ARG A 505 1.92 14.65 -10.31
CA ARG A 505 1.40 15.73 -9.44
C ARG A 505 0.24 15.27 -8.58
N GLY A 506 -0.54 14.31 -9.07
CA GLY A 506 -1.64 13.69 -8.33
C GLY A 506 -1.24 12.52 -7.44
N GLY A 507 0.05 12.16 -7.38
CA GLY A 507 0.51 10.96 -6.67
C GLY A 507 0.01 9.65 -7.31
N VAL A 508 -0.34 9.67 -8.60
CA VAL A 508 -0.86 8.49 -9.31
C VAL A 508 0.30 7.73 -9.95
N ASN A 509 0.53 6.50 -9.48
CA ASN A 509 1.54 5.61 -10.05
C ASN A 509 1.07 4.97 -11.36
N ILE A 510 2.00 4.71 -12.28
CA ILE A 510 1.74 4.05 -13.57
C ILE A 510 2.25 2.60 -13.47
N ALA A 511 1.33 1.64 -13.51
CA ALA A 511 1.65 0.21 -13.49
C ALA A 511 2.06 -0.31 -14.88
N ASN A 512 1.43 0.19 -15.94
CA ASN A 512 1.73 -0.18 -17.32
C ASN A 512 1.37 0.95 -18.28
N PHE A 513 2.08 1.05 -19.40
CA PHE A 513 1.81 2.02 -20.46
C PHE A 513 1.86 1.33 -21.82
N ALA A 514 0.76 1.43 -22.57
CA ALA A 514 0.64 0.91 -23.93
C ALA A 514 0.24 2.03 -24.90
N LEU A 515 0.83 2.02 -26.09
CA LEU A 515 0.63 3.05 -27.13
C LEU A 515 0.34 2.37 -28.47
N GLY A 516 -0.83 2.66 -29.04
CA GLY A 516 -1.16 2.33 -30.43
C GLY A 516 -1.15 3.58 -31.32
N ARG A 517 -0.60 3.50 -32.53
CA ARG A 517 -0.51 4.64 -33.46
C ARG A 517 -0.82 4.25 -34.90
N VAL A 518 -1.49 5.13 -35.63
CA VAL A 518 -1.81 4.92 -37.06
C VAL A 518 -0.54 4.97 -37.92
N ARG A 519 0.33 5.94 -37.63
CA ARG A 519 1.65 6.13 -38.26
C ARG A 519 2.52 6.97 -37.35
N GLN A 520 3.83 6.89 -37.52
CA GLN A 520 4.77 7.76 -36.82
C GLN A 520 4.44 9.24 -37.05
N GLY A 521 4.37 10.03 -35.98
CA GLY A 521 4.03 11.46 -36.04
C GLY A 521 2.53 11.75 -36.29
N GLY A 522 1.68 10.73 -36.28
CA GLY A 522 0.23 10.85 -36.43
C GLY A 522 -0.51 11.03 -35.11
N THR A 523 -1.75 10.53 -35.06
CA THR A 523 -2.51 10.40 -33.81
C THR A 523 -2.23 9.03 -33.19
N ALA A 524 -2.08 9.02 -31.87
CA ALA A 524 -1.94 7.83 -31.07
C ALA A 524 -3.10 7.69 -30.07
N MET A 525 -3.30 6.46 -29.61
CA MET A 525 -4.12 6.09 -28.47
C MET A 525 -3.19 5.52 -27.41
N SER A 526 -3.27 6.08 -26.20
CA SER A 526 -2.53 5.58 -25.03
C SER A 526 -3.50 4.87 -24.09
N CYS A 527 -3.08 3.73 -23.55
CA CYS A 527 -3.70 3.05 -22.40
C CYS A 527 -2.69 3.07 -21.25
N ILE A 528 -3.09 3.66 -20.11
CA ILE A 528 -2.23 3.83 -18.94
C ILE A 528 -2.87 3.11 -17.77
N SER A 529 -2.32 1.96 -17.39
CA SER A 529 -2.74 1.25 -16.18
C SER A 529 -2.16 1.96 -14.95
N VAL A 530 -2.96 2.12 -13.91
CA VAL A 530 -2.62 2.83 -12.68
C VAL A 530 -3.08 2.03 -11.45
N ASP A 531 -2.43 2.22 -10.32
CA ASP A 531 -2.64 1.39 -9.12
C ASP A 531 -4.02 1.60 -8.46
N GLY A 532 -4.65 2.74 -8.72
CA GLY A 532 -5.89 3.14 -8.06
C GLY A 532 -6.80 4.02 -8.93
N PRO A 533 -8.03 4.26 -8.48
CA PRO A 533 -8.95 5.16 -9.18
C PRO A 533 -8.35 6.57 -9.27
N VAL A 534 -8.45 7.17 -10.46
CA VAL A 534 -7.85 8.49 -10.73
C VAL A 534 -8.82 9.59 -10.32
N PRO A 535 -8.41 10.53 -9.45
CA PRO A 535 -9.26 11.64 -9.04
C PRO A 535 -9.65 12.55 -10.23
N GLU A 536 -10.87 13.09 -10.19
CA GLU A 536 -11.42 13.91 -11.29
C GLU A 536 -10.60 15.19 -11.57
N ASN A 537 -9.96 15.78 -10.56
CA ASN A 537 -9.05 16.91 -10.76
C ASN A 537 -7.83 16.54 -11.61
N ILE A 538 -7.32 15.31 -11.48
CA ILE A 538 -6.20 14.81 -12.30
C ILE A 538 -6.67 14.48 -13.72
N LEU A 539 -7.87 13.93 -13.87
CA LEU A 539 -8.48 13.73 -15.19
C LEU A 539 -8.72 15.07 -15.90
N ALA A 540 -9.12 16.11 -15.18
CA ALA A 540 -9.25 17.47 -15.71
C ALA A 540 -7.89 18.04 -16.17
N ASP A 541 -6.84 17.84 -15.38
CA ASP A 541 -5.46 18.20 -15.74
C ASP A 541 -5.01 17.52 -17.05
N LEU A 542 -5.31 16.22 -17.20
CA LEU A 542 -5.00 15.48 -18.43
C LEU A 542 -5.76 16.03 -19.65
N ARG A 543 -7.05 16.38 -19.48
CA ARG A 543 -7.87 16.99 -20.55
C ARG A 543 -7.38 18.39 -20.94
N ALA A 544 -6.71 19.10 -20.03
CA ALA A 544 -6.16 20.42 -20.29
C ALA A 544 -4.84 20.39 -21.11
N ILE A 545 -4.20 19.23 -21.25
CA ILE A 545 -2.96 19.10 -22.03
C ILE A 545 -3.26 19.38 -23.52
N PRO A 546 -2.55 20.31 -24.17
CA PRO A 546 -2.76 20.61 -25.59
C PRO A 546 -2.64 19.37 -26.48
N GLY A 547 -3.68 19.11 -27.27
CA GLY A 547 -3.73 17.97 -28.19
C GLY A 547 -4.24 16.66 -27.57
N VAL A 548 -4.33 16.55 -26.24
CA VAL A 548 -4.96 15.39 -25.60
C VAL A 548 -6.48 15.47 -25.75
N ARG A 549 -7.10 14.35 -26.13
CA ARG A 549 -8.55 14.20 -26.37
C ARG A 549 -9.02 12.86 -25.81
N ASN A 550 -10.34 12.71 -25.63
CA ASN A 550 -10.97 11.45 -25.22
C ASN A 550 -10.35 10.79 -23.99
N VAL A 551 -10.11 11.58 -22.92
CA VAL A 551 -9.62 11.06 -21.64
C VAL A 551 -10.75 10.29 -20.96
N ILE A 552 -10.65 8.95 -20.99
CA ILE A 552 -11.67 8.03 -20.46
C ILE A 552 -11.00 7.17 -19.38
N PRO A 553 -11.38 7.33 -18.10
CA PRO A 553 -11.03 6.36 -17.08
C PRO A 553 -11.84 5.08 -17.29
N VAL A 554 -11.19 3.94 -17.18
CA VAL A 554 -11.79 2.61 -17.29
C VAL A 554 -11.39 1.82 -16.06
N ASN A 555 -12.35 1.15 -15.43
CA ASN A 555 -12.09 0.18 -14.37
C ASN A 555 -12.62 -1.17 -14.82
N ILE A 556 -11.71 -2.10 -15.09
CA ILE A 556 -12.05 -3.50 -15.29
C ILE A 556 -11.68 -4.18 -13.99
N GLY A 557 -12.60 -4.14 -13.02
CA GLY A 557 -12.37 -4.64 -11.68
C GLY A 557 -11.81 -6.06 -11.68
N GLU A 558 -11.26 -6.47 -10.54
CA GLU A 558 -11.04 -7.89 -10.24
C GLU A 558 -12.41 -8.55 -10.01
N MET A 559 -13.26 -8.59 -11.05
CA MET A 559 -14.45 -9.44 -11.05
C MET A 559 -13.95 -10.89 -11.14
N GLU A 560 -13.36 -11.39 -10.07
CA GLU A 560 -13.03 -12.79 -9.90
C GLU A 560 -14.30 -13.55 -9.56
N ASP A 561 -14.88 -14.21 -10.57
CA ASP A 561 -15.81 -15.30 -10.33
C ASP A 561 -15.03 -16.46 -9.66
N PRO A 562 -15.35 -16.87 -8.42
CA PRO A 562 -14.67 -17.97 -7.73
C PRO A 562 -14.73 -19.28 -8.52
N ALA A 563 -15.74 -19.47 -9.38
CA ALA A 563 -15.84 -20.63 -10.24
C ALA A 563 -14.71 -20.72 -11.29
N PHE A 564 -13.98 -19.63 -11.47
CA PHE A 564 -12.80 -19.52 -12.32
C PHE A 564 -11.56 -19.04 -11.55
N ARG A 565 -11.58 -19.07 -10.21
CA ARG A 565 -10.40 -18.84 -9.40
C ARG A 565 -9.38 -19.91 -9.76
N ILE A 566 -8.24 -19.44 -10.19
CA ILE A 566 -7.04 -20.26 -10.30
C ILE A 566 -6.27 -19.85 -9.06
N ASP A 567 -5.84 -20.80 -8.24
CA ASP A 567 -5.04 -20.51 -7.06
C ASP A 567 -3.75 -19.81 -7.52
N ASP A 568 -3.72 -18.48 -7.46
CA ASP A 568 -2.58 -17.65 -7.82
C ASP A 568 -1.62 -17.55 -6.62
N GLU A 569 -1.19 -18.70 -6.10
CA GLU A 569 -0.07 -18.77 -5.15
C GLU A 569 1.27 -19.00 -5.85
N GLU A 570 1.31 -19.26 -7.16
CA GLU A 570 2.53 -19.74 -7.83
C GLU A 570 3.24 -18.75 -8.78
N PHE A 571 2.81 -17.50 -8.90
CA PHE A 571 3.51 -16.52 -9.74
C PHE A 571 3.72 -15.17 -9.04
N GLN A 572 4.44 -15.20 -7.92
CA GLN A 572 5.27 -14.04 -7.59
C GLN A 572 6.41 -14.00 -8.61
N GLY A 573 6.29 -13.11 -9.59
CA GLY A 573 7.42 -12.76 -10.44
C GLY A 573 8.59 -12.37 -9.53
N VAL A 574 9.68 -13.14 -9.58
CA VAL A 574 10.91 -12.75 -8.92
C VAL A 574 11.45 -11.59 -9.72
N VAL A 575 11.42 -10.39 -9.12
CA VAL A 575 12.33 -9.33 -9.56
C VAL A 575 13.72 -9.88 -9.31
N TYR A 576 14.44 -10.23 -10.38
CA TYR A 576 15.82 -10.67 -10.24
C TYR A 576 16.65 -9.49 -9.73
N GLY A 577 17.18 -9.63 -8.52
CA GLY A 577 17.99 -8.64 -7.81
C GLY A 577 17.51 -8.46 -6.38
N THR A 578 18.42 -8.21 -5.44
CA THR A 578 18.01 -7.81 -4.09
C THR A 578 17.39 -6.43 -4.21
N PRO A 579 16.10 -6.24 -3.89
CA PRO A 579 15.48 -4.93 -4.01
C PRO A 579 16.29 -3.94 -3.15
N MET A 580 16.68 -2.84 -3.77
CA MET A 580 17.40 -1.78 -3.08
C MET A 580 16.55 -1.30 -1.90
N PRO A 581 17.10 -1.23 -0.67
CA PRO A 581 16.34 -0.80 0.50
C PRO A 581 15.76 0.61 0.31
N ALA A 582 14.58 0.86 0.87
CA ALA A 582 13.89 2.14 0.70
C ALA A 582 14.42 3.22 1.67
N ASP A 583 14.71 2.84 2.91
CA ASP A 583 15.02 3.78 4.00
C ASP A 583 16.52 4.03 4.09
N LYS A 584 16.95 5.30 3.94
CA LYS A 584 18.36 5.71 4.11
C LYS A 584 18.58 6.25 5.54
N PRO A 585 19.80 6.11 6.10
CA PRO A 585 20.18 6.81 7.33
C PRO A 585 19.92 8.31 7.20
N ALA A 586 19.43 8.94 8.26
CA ALA A 586 19.22 10.39 8.27
C ALA A 586 20.56 11.14 8.23
N ASN A 587 21.61 10.54 8.79
CA ASN A 587 22.99 10.99 8.60
C ASN A 587 23.92 9.81 8.22
N PRO A 588 24.59 9.86 7.05
CA PRO A 588 25.48 8.80 6.54
C PRO A 588 26.93 8.85 7.08
N GLU A 589 27.25 9.71 8.05
CA GLU A 589 28.60 9.89 8.60
C GLU A 589 28.92 8.82 9.66
N PHE A 590 29.60 7.75 9.24
CA PHE A 590 30.04 6.64 10.12
C PHE A 590 31.56 6.48 10.20
N SER A 591 32.31 7.53 9.81
CA SER A 591 33.77 7.52 9.85
C SER A 591 34.32 7.39 11.27
N SER A 592 35.35 6.55 11.43
CA SER A 592 36.12 6.45 12.68
C SER A 592 37.23 7.51 12.81
N GLY A 593 37.19 8.56 11.98
CA GLY A 593 38.04 9.74 12.12
C GLY A 593 38.15 10.58 10.85
N PRO A 594 37.74 11.87 10.86
CA PRO A 594 36.99 12.58 11.92
C PRO A 594 35.60 11.97 12.12
N CYS A 595 35.11 11.97 13.36
CA CYS A 595 33.85 11.30 13.69
C CYS A 595 32.65 12.26 13.61
N LYS A 596 31.44 11.69 13.45
CA LYS A 596 30.18 12.42 13.37
C LYS A 596 30.04 13.45 14.50
N LYS A 597 29.63 14.68 14.16
CA LYS A 597 29.29 15.72 15.13
C LYS A 597 28.15 15.26 16.04
N ARG A 598 28.03 15.87 17.23
CA ARG A 598 26.87 15.59 18.09
C ARG A 598 25.53 15.87 17.35
N PRO A 599 24.44 15.19 17.73
CA PRO A 599 23.11 15.48 17.22
C PRO A 599 22.73 16.95 17.39
N GLY A 600 22.13 17.54 16.34
CA GLY A 600 21.71 18.94 16.32
C GLY A 600 22.86 19.96 16.34
N TYR A 601 24.08 19.56 15.97
CA TYR A 601 25.21 20.48 15.86
C TYR A 601 24.97 21.55 14.78
N SER A 602 25.38 22.79 15.06
CA SER A 602 25.35 23.89 14.11
C SER A 602 26.51 24.83 14.38
N LEU A 603 27.34 25.06 13.36
CA LEU A 603 28.45 26.00 13.42
C LEU A 603 28.00 27.43 13.76
N GLN A 604 26.78 27.81 13.34
CA GLN A 604 26.22 29.14 13.57
C GLN A 604 25.86 29.40 15.03
N MET A 605 25.73 28.35 15.85
CA MET A 605 25.38 28.46 17.27
C MET A 605 26.60 28.62 18.18
N LEU A 606 27.82 28.45 17.65
CA LEU A 606 29.05 28.58 18.45
C LEU A 606 29.33 30.05 18.80
N PRO A 607 29.70 30.37 20.05
CA PRO A 607 30.13 31.71 20.42
C PRO A 607 31.34 32.16 19.61
N THR A 608 31.26 33.34 19.00
CA THR A 608 32.35 33.87 18.15
C THR A 608 33.21 34.93 18.82
N ASP A 609 32.90 35.30 20.07
CA ASP A 609 33.54 36.42 20.79
C ASP A 609 35.05 36.24 21.02
N CYS A 610 35.54 35.00 21.06
CA CYS A 610 36.95 34.68 21.19
C CYS A 610 37.70 34.59 19.85
N LEU A 611 36.98 34.54 18.72
CA LEU A 611 37.59 34.44 17.39
C LEU A 611 38.29 35.76 17.02
N GLY A 612 39.43 35.66 16.34
CA GLY A 612 40.29 36.83 16.02
C GLY A 612 40.98 37.47 17.23
N ARG A 613 40.77 36.95 18.45
CA ARG A 613 41.43 37.44 19.67
C ARG A 613 42.61 36.55 20.05
N SER A 614 43.58 37.12 20.76
CA SER A 614 44.69 36.33 21.29
C SER A 614 44.18 35.28 22.28
N HIS A 615 44.59 34.01 22.11
CA HIS A 615 44.39 32.94 23.09
C HIS A 615 44.97 33.28 24.48
N ARG A 616 45.91 34.23 24.55
CA ARG A 616 46.51 34.71 25.80
C ARG A 616 45.71 35.83 26.47
N SER A 617 44.68 36.36 25.81
CA SER A 617 43.77 37.35 26.40
C SER A 617 43.00 36.76 27.58
N LYS A 618 42.43 37.62 28.43
CA LYS A 618 41.59 37.19 29.57
C LYS A 618 40.46 36.24 29.13
N LEU A 619 39.80 36.55 28.01
CA LEU A 619 38.74 35.69 27.47
C LEU A 619 39.30 34.37 26.91
N GLY A 620 40.32 34.43 26.05
CA GLY A 620 40.87 33.21 25.43
C GLY A 620 41.35 32.20 26.47
N LYS A 621 42.09 32.68 27.48
CA LYS A 621 42.53 31.84 28.61
C LYS A 621 41.35 31.30 29.41
N ALA A 622 40.32 32.11 29.66
CA ALA A 622 39.14 31.67 30.40
C ALA A 622 38.38 30.56 29.67
N ARG A 623 38.27 30.62 28.33
CA ARG A 623 37.62 29.56 27.53
C ARG A 623 38.42 28.26 27.52
N LEU A 624 39.73 28.34 27.32
CA LEU A 624 40.61 27.16 27.43
C LEU A 624 40.57 26.53 28.83
N LYS A 625 40.62 27.35 29.87
CA LYS A 625 40.51 26.90 31.26
C LYS A 625 39.15 26.25 31.53
N TYR A 626 38.06 26.84 31.03
CA TYR A 626 36.72 26.27 31.14
C TYR A 626 36.64 24.88 30.50
N ALA A 627 37.18 24.72 29.28
CA ALA A 627 37.24 23.41 28.63
C ALA A 627 38.01 22.38 29.49
N ILE A 628 39.16 22.77 30.06
CA ILE A 628 39.95 21.91 30.96
C ILE A 628 39.16 21.51 32.21
N GLU A 629 38.49 22.46 32.87
CA GLU A 629 37.72 22.22 34.09
C GLU A 629 36.51 21.32 33.83
N GLU A 630 35.80 21.55 32.73
CA GLU A 630 34.64 20.73 32.35
C GLU A 630 35.04 19.32 31.90
N THR A 631 36.16 19.18 31.18
CA THR A 631 36.76 17.86 30.92
C THR A 631 37.01 17.11 32.22
N LYS A 632 37.67 17.77 33.19
CA LYS A 632 38.01 17.18 34.48
C LYS A 632 36.76 16.75 35.25
N ARG A 633 35.73 17.60 35.28
CA ARG A 633 34.44 17.33 35.93
C ARG A 633 33.71 16.16 35.28
N LEU A 634 33.54 16.18 33.97
CA LEU A 634 32.72 15.20 33.24
C LEU A 634 33.36 13.80 33.23
N LEU A 635 34.68 13.72 33.06
CA LEU A 635 35.41 12.45 33.11
C LEU A 635 35.63 11.90 34.52
N GLY A 636 35.30 12.68 35.57
CA GLY A 636 35.55 12.28 36.95
C GLY A 636 37.03 12.16 37.31
N VAL A 637 37.88 12.98 36.68
CA VAL A 637 39.33 12.94 36.88
C VAL A 637 39.68 13.45 38.30
N PRO A 638 40.56 12.76 39.05
CA PRO A 638 40.90 13.15 40.42
C PRO A 638 41.40 14.60 40.55
N SER A 639 41.10 15.24 41.70
CA SER A 639 41.35 16.66 41.91
C SER A 639 42.82 17.07 41.87
N ASP A 640 43.74 16.14 42.18
CA ASP A 640 45.18 16.30 42.18
C ASP A 640 45.85 16.00 40.82
N TYR A 641 45.09 15.50 39.85
CA TYR A 641 45.56 15.29 38.48
C TYR A 641 45.54 16.59 37.68
N LEU A 642 46.43 16.70 36.70
CA LEU A 642 46.48 17.83 35.78
C LEU A 642 45.81 17.45 34.46
N VAL A 643 45.00 18.36 33.89
CA VAL A 643 44.37 18.19 32.57
C VAL A 643 44.82 19.35 31.69
N GLY A 644 45.35 19.05 30.51
CA GLY A 644 45.99 20.03 29.64
C GLY A 644 45.60 19.87 28.17
N ILE A 645 45.50 20.98 27.46
CA ILE A 645 45.24 21.02 26.01
C ILE A 645 46.57 21.29 25.31
N VAL A 646 46.95 20.39 24.40
CA VAL A 646 48.24 20.39 23.70
C VAL A 646 48.04 20.29 22.17
N PRO A 647 49.03 20.68 21.35
CA PRO A 647 48.87 20.62 19.89
C PRO A 647 48.89 19.20 19.32
N ALA A 648 48.49 19.09 18.05
CA ALA A 648 48.71 17.93 17.17
C ALA A 648 47.92 16.67 17.52
N SER A 649 46.66 16.84 17.94
CA SER A 649 45.76 15.73 18.31
C SER A 649 46.36 14.83 19.40
N ASP A 650 45.85 13.62 19.53
CA ASP A 650 46.35 12.68 20.51
C ASP A 650 47.78 12.23 20.21
N THR A 651 48.14 12.12 18.93
CA THR A 651 49.53 11.85 18.52
C THR A 651 50.50 12.82 19.16
N GLY A 652 50.20 14.13 19.14
CA GLY A 652 51.00 15.13 19.82
C GLY A 652 51.02 14.93 21.34
N ALA A 653 49.88 14.65 21.96
CA ALA A 653 49.80 14.43 23.41
C ALA A 653 50.60 13.20 23.86
N TYR A 654 50.45 12.06 23.18
CA TYR A 654 51.11 10.81 23.53
C TYR A 654 52.62 10.89 23.27
N GLU A 655 53.04 11.46 22.15
CA GLU A 655 54.45 11.72 21.85
C GLU A 655 55.08 12.66 22.89
N MET A 656 54.40 13.74 23.26
CA MET A 656 54.87 14.62 24.33
C MET A 656 55.11 13.86 25.63
N ALA A 657 54.21 12.96 26.01
CA ALA A 657 54.39 12.12 27.18
C ALA A 657 55.59 11.18 27.05
N MET A 658 55.65 10.40 25.96
CA MET A 658 56.71 9.43 25.72
C MET A 658 58.10 10.06 25.70
N TRP A 659 58.26 11.17 24.96
CA TRP A 659 59.54 11.85 24.80
C TRP A 659 60.08 12.41 26.11
N ASN A 660 59.21 12.84 27.04
CA ASN A 660 59.63 13.41 28.30
C ASN A 660 59.79 12.37 29.42
N MET A 661 59.01 11.28 29.41
CA MET A 661 58.88 10.40 30.59
C MET A 661 59.50 9.00 30.44
N LEU A 662 59.66 8.48 29.22
CA LEU A 662 60.20 7.13 29.00
C LEU A 662 61.73 7.08 29.00
N GLY A 663 62.30 6.01 29.58
CA GLY A 663 63.74 5.74 29.65
C GLY A 663 64.34 5.47 31.05
N PRO A 664 63.72 5.86 32.19
CA PRO A 664 64.27 5.55 33.52
C PRO A 664 64.07 4.10 33.97
N ARG A 665 63.11 3.40 33.38
CA ARG A 665 62.73 2.03 33.72
C ARG A 665 62.52 1.21 32.44
N PRO A 666 62.61 -0.12 32.51
CA PRO A 666 62.18 -0.97 31.41
C PRO A 666 60.71 -0.71 31.06
N ILE A 667 60.35 -0.96 29.81
CA ILE A 667 59.06 -0.59 29.22
C ILE A 667 58.36 -1.83 28.71
N ASP A 668 57.11 -2.03 29.12
CA ASP A 668 56.21 -3.01 28.52
C ASP A 668 55.27 -2.30 27.54
N ALA A 669 55.54 -2.47 26.26
CA ALA A 669 54.73 -1.89 25.19
C ALA A 669 53.70 -2.90 24.68
N CYS A 670 52.45 -2.71 25.09
CA CYS A 670 51.34 -3.57 24.71
C CYS A 670 50.64 -3.03 23.46
N TYR A 671 50.59 -3.82 22.38
CA TYR A 671 49.91 -3.42 21.15
C TYR A 671 49.27 -4.59 20.40
N TRP A 672 48.22 -4.30 19.64
CA TRP A 672 47.44 -5.25 18.82
C TRP A 672 46.79 -4.58 17.60
N GLU A 673 47.21 -3.34 17.34
CA GLU A 673 46.58 -2.42 16.40
C GLU A 673 47.61 -1.38 15.94
N SER A 674 47.30 -0.63 14.88
CA SER A 674 48.26 0.23 14.17
C SER A 674 48.87 1.35 15.02
N PHE A 675 48.11 2.09 15.84
CA PHE A 675 48.67 3.22 16.61
C PHE A 675 49.53 2.75 17.76
N GLY A 676 49.10 1.75 18.52
CA GLY A 676 49.91 1.09 19.56
C GLY A 676 51.24 0.56 19.02
N LYS A 677 51.23 -0.04 17.82
CA LYS A 677 52.46 -0.46 17.13
C LYS A 677 53.33 0.73 16.72
N GLY A 678 52.71 1.84 16.33
CA GLY A 678 53.37 3.14 16.11
C GLY A 678 54.13 3.58 17.36
N TRP A 679 53.43 3.67 18.50
CA TRP A 679 54.03 4.03 19.78
C TRP A 679 55.20 3.13 20.17
N PHE A 680 55.08 1.82 19.98
CA PHE A 680 56.20 0.89 20.18
C PHE A 680 57.38 1.20 19.24
N THR A 681 57.09 1.44 17.95
CA THR A 681 58.11 1.78 16.94
C THR A 681 58.84 3.06 17.30
N ASP A 682 58.13 4.09 17.75
CA ASP A 682 58.72 5.37 18.13
C ASP A 682 59.59 5.23 19.39
N ALA A 683 59.16 4.43 20.37
CA ALA A 683 59.96 4.11 21.56
C ALA A 683 61.28 3.40 21.19
N VAL A 684 61.24 2.38 20.34
CA VAL A 684 62.44 1.60 20.01
C VAL A 684 63.37 2.30 19.01
N THR A 685 62.81 3.02 18.03
CA THR A 685 63.58 3.62 16.93
C THR A 685 63.92 5.08 17.19
N HIS A 686 62.94 5.93 17.50
CA HIS A 686 63.12 7.38 17.60
C HIS A 686 63.60 7.82 18.98
N LEU A 687 63.14 7.16 20.05
CA LEU A 687 63.65 7.38 21.40
C LEU A 687 64.90 6.56 21.73
N GLY A 688 65.25 5.59 20.87
CA GLY A 688 66.43 4.74 21.02
C GLY A 688 66.35 3.75 22.19
N LEU A 689 65.15 3.40 22.65
CA LEU A 689 64.93 2.58 23.86
C LEU A 689 64.77 1.08 23.56
N LYS A 690 65.33 0.60 22.45
CA LYS A 690 65.17 -0.79 21.98
C LYS A 690 65.51 -1.83 23.07
N GLU A 691 66.65 -1.68 23.75
CA GLU A 691 67.10 -2.63 24.77
C GLU A 691 66.29 -2.54 26.08
N GLN A 692 65.49 -1.49 26.26
CA GLN A 692 64.64 -1.30 27.45
C GLN A 692 63.18 -1.66 27.17
N THR A 693 62.78 -1.83 25.90
CA THR A 693 61.38 -1.98 25.52
C THR A 693 61.07 -3.41 25.14
N ARG A 694 60.19 -4.04 25.92
CA ARG A 694 59.60 -5.36 25.64
C ARG A 694 58.25 -5.18 24.95
N ALA A 695 58.08 -5.79 23.78
CA ALA A 695 56.78 -5.86 23.13
C ALA A 695 55.91 -6.95 23.76
N ILE A 696 54.67 -6.62 24.12
CA ILE A 696 53.62 -7.55 24.52
C ILE A 696 52.53 -7.45 23.45
N THR A 697 52.53 -8.37 22.49
CA THR A 697 51.69 -8.30 21.28
C THR A 697 51.16 -9.68 20.90
N VAL A 698 50.17 -9.69 20.01
CA VAL A 698 49.70 -10.88 19.30
C VAL A 698 49.97 -10.76 17.81
N ASP A 699 49.99 -11.89 17.11
CA ASP A 699 50.06 -11.90 15.66
C ASP A 699 48.69 -11.55 15.06
N GLY A 700 48.68 -10.62 14.10
CA GLY A 700 47.48 -10.20 13.37
C GLY A 700 46.63 -9.15 14.10
N TYR A 701 45.40 -8.96 13.61
CA TYR A 701 44.38 -8.08 14.18
C TYR A 701 43.27 -8.93 14.82
N GLY A 702 42.46 -8.33 15.71
CA GLY A 702 41.25 -8.96 16.23
C GLY A 702 41.38 -9.65 17.60
N ARG A 703 42.60 -9.72 18.15
CA ARG A 703 42.88 -10.32 19.46
C ARG A 703 43.58 -9.33 20.38
N LEU A 704 43.30 -9.43 21.67
CA LEU A 704 44.01 -8.69 22.71
C LEU A 704 45.17 -9.56 23.23
N PRO A 705 46.41 -9.05 23.37
CA PRO A 705 47.49 -9.77 24.02
C PRO A 705 47.16 -10.03 25.48
N ASP A 706 47.83 -11.03 26.05
CA ASP A 706 47.75 -11.30 27.48
C ASP A 706 48.49 -10.21 28.27
N LEU A 707 47.72 -9.21 28.71
CA LEU A 707 48.20 -8.04 29.45
C LEU A 707 48.69 -8.38 30.86
N SER A 708 48.41 -9.59 31.38
CA SER A 708 48.90 -10.03 32.69
C SER A 708 50.43 -10.26 32.71
N GLN A 709 51.07 -10.30 31.54
CA GLN A 709 52.52 -10.40 31.40
C GLN A 709 53.27 -9.12 31.76
N THR A 710 52.53 -8.01 31.95
CA THR A 710 53.12 -6.72 32.34
C THR A 710 53.72 -6.78 33.75
N SER A 711 54.82 -6.05 33.94
CA SER A 711 55.51 -5.98 35.23
C SER A 711 55.13 -4.70 35.98
N PRO A 712 54.87 -4.77 37.31
CA PRO A 712 54.64 -3.58 38.12
C PRO A 712 55.85 -2.64 38.17
N ASP A 713 57.05 -3.14 37.88
CA ASP A 713 58.29 -2.36 37.89
C ASP A 713 58.63 -1.70 36.55
N HIS A 714 57.86 -2.00 35.49
CA HIS A 714 58.06 -1.45 34.16
C HIS A 714 57.10 -0.28 33.93
N ASP A 715 57.53 0.70 33.13
CA ASP A 715 56.59 1.64 32.55
C ASP A 715 55.75 0.89 31.50
N ILE A 716 54.43 1.03 31.53
CA ILE A 716 53.50 0.33 30.62
C ILE A 716 52.97 1.34 29.61
N MET A 717 52.93 0.97 28.33
CA MET A 717 52.35 1.81 27.28
C MET A 717 51.40 1.01 26.39
N PHE A 718 50.19 1.51 26.14
CA PHE A 718 49.17 0.80 25.36
C PHE A 718 48.05 1.72 24.85
N THR A 719 47.22 1.21 23.94
CA THR A 719 45.97 1.86 23.53
C THR A 719 44.80 1.28 24.29
N TRP A 720 43.94 2.09 24.91
CA TRP A 720 42.76 1.58 25.63
C TRP A 720 41.73 0.96 24.69
N ASN A 721 41.59 1.54 23.50
CA ASN A 721 40.68 1.05 22.46
C ASN A 721 41.38 1.06 21.09
N GLY A 722 41.59 -0.12 20.53
CA GLY A 722 42.23 -0.30 19.23
C GLY A 722 41.28 0.05 18.10
N THR A 723 41.29 1.32 17.69
CA THR A 723 40.40 1.84 16.63
C THR A 723 40.58 1.11 15.29
N THR A 724 41.77 0.59 15.00
CA THR A 724 42.05 -0.12 13.74
C THR A 724 41.72 -1.61 13.80
N SER A 725 41.65 -2.20 15.00
CA SER A 725 41.35 -3.62 15.23
C SER A 725 39.93 -3.90 15.70
N GLY A 726 39.25 -2.89 16.24
CA GLY A 726 37.96 -3.04 16.90
C GLY A 726 38.05 -3.76 18.25
N VAL A 727 39.25 -3.83 18.84
CA VAL A 727 39.52 -4.52 20.11
C VAL A 727 39.84 -3.51 21.21
N LYS A 728 39.08 -3.54 22.30
CA LYS A 728 39.25 -2.72 23.50
C LYS A 728 39.84 -3.49 24.68
N VAL A 729 40.45 -2.76 25.59
CA VAL A 729 40.78 -3.26 26.93
C VAL A 729 39.48 -3.26 27.77
N PRO A 730 39.04 -4.42 28.30
CA PRO A 730 37.75 -4.51 28.99
C PRO A 730 37.75 -3.86 30.38
N ASN A 731 38.88 -3.90 31.09
CA ASN A 731 39.06 -3.31 32.42
C ASN A 731 40.56 -3.13 32.74
N GLY A 732 40.88 -2.48 33.85
CA GLY A 732 42.25 -2.26 34.33
C GLY A 732 42.71 -3.23 35.43
N ASP A 733 42.09 -4.39 35.60
CA ASP A 733 42.41 -5.29 36.73
C ASP A 733 43.79 -5.92 36.63
N TRP A 734 44.33 -6.02 35.42
CA TRP A 734 45.69 -6.48 35.13
C TRP A 734 46.77 -5.44 35.50
N ILE A 735 46.40 -4.17 35.73
CA ILE A 735 47.35 -3.14 36.15
C ILE A 735 47.50 -3.18 37.67
N SER A 736 48.72 -3.47 38.13
CA SER A 736 49.03 -3.55 39.57
C SER A 736 48.83 -2.20 40.28
N SER A 737 48.23 -2.27 41.48
CA SER A 737 48.11 -1.10 42.37
C SER A 737 49.43 -0.74 43.05
N ASP A 738 50.32 -1.74 43.23
CA ASP A 738 51.65 -1.57 43.83
C ASP A 738 52.73 -1.26 42.78
N ARG A 739 52.32 -0.82 41.57
CA ARG A 739 53.24 -0.52 40.47
C ARG A 739 54.23 0.58 40.85
N THR A 740 55.50 0.39 40.52
CA THR A 740 56.52 1.43 40.64
C THR A 740 56.67 2.19 39.33
N GLY A 741 56.46 1.55 38.18
CA GLY A 741 56.42 2.16 36.84
C GLY A 741 55.17 3.00 36.56
N LEU A 742 55.25 3.86 35.54
CA LEU A 742 54.13 4.65 35.05
C LEU A 742 53.28 3.87 34.06
N THR A 743 51.97 4.08 34.08
CA THR A 743 51.06 3.52 33.09
C THR A 743 50.57 4.62 32.14
N LEU A 744 50.94 4.51 30.86
CA LEU A 744 50.57 5.42 29.78
C LEU A 744 49.50 4.74 28.91
N ASN A 745 48.36 5.41 28.70
CA ASN A 745 47.32 4.93 27.81
C ASN A 745 46.85 5.99 26.80
N ASP A 746 46.79 5.58 25.53
CA ASP A 746 46.06 6.29 24.48
C ASP A 746 44.58 5.93 24.60
N ALA A 747 43.76 6.90 24.99
CA ALA A 747 42.32 6.78 25.19
C ALA A 747 41.53 7.51 24.10
N THR A 748 42.11 7.72 22.92
CA THR A 748 41.53 8.52 21.84
C THR A 748 40.10 8.16 21.48
N SER A 749 39.76 6.87 21.44
CA SER A 749 38.41 6.38 21.16
C SER A 749 37.74 5.71 22.36
N ALA A 750 38.30 5.90 23.56
CA ALA A 750 37.83 5.35 24.82
C ALA A 750 37.32 6.42 25.80
N ALA A 751 37.99 7.57 25.89
CA ALA A 751 37.56 8.68 26.73
C ALA A 751 36.12 9.10 26.35
N PHE A 752 35.24 9.21 27.35
CA PHE A 752 33.79 9.43 27.20
C PHE A 752 32.96 8.25 26.67
N ALA A 753 33.56 7.11 26.34
CA ALA A 753 32.83 5.93 25.82
C ALA A 753 33.15 4.61 26.54
N MET A 754 34.12 4.63 27.45
CA MET A 754 34.55 3.48 28.26
C MET A 754 34.99 3.98 29.63
N ASP A 755 34.91 3.10 30.63
CA ASP A 755 35.41 3.40 31.97
C ASP A 755 36.94 3.40 32.00
N ILE A 756 37.52 4.43 32.60
CA ILE A 756 38.97 4.58 32.79
C ILE A 756 39.25 4.58 34.31
N PRO A 757 40.04 3.63 34.83
CA PRO A 757 40.41 3.57 36.25
C PRO A 757 41.53 4.57 36.52
N TRP A 758 41.17 5.83 36.83
CA TRP A 758 42.10 6.95 36.99
C TRP A 758 43.24 6.69 37.98
N ASP A 759 43.01 5.89 39.03
CA ASP A 759 43.99 5.49 40.04
C ASP A 759 45.07 4.53 39.49
N LYS A 760 44.77 3.84 38.39
CA LYS A 760 45.67 2.87 37.74
C LYS A 760 46.39 3.43 36.52
N VAL A 761 45.99 4.59 36.01
CA VAL A 761 46.64 5.26 34.87
C VAL A 761 47.35 6.53 35.32
N ASP A 762 48.58 6.71 34.86
CA ASP A 762 49.41 7.86 35.23
C ASP A 762 49.44 8.94 34.16
N VAL A 763 49.33 8.51 32.89
CA VAL A 763 49.25 9.39 31.74
C VAL A 763 48.14 8.88 30.85
N THR A 764 47.08 9.67 30.70
CA THR A 764 46.03 9.39 29.71
C THR A 764 46.02 10.49 28.69
N THR A 765 46.00 10.12 27.41
CA THR A 765 45.85 11.08 26.33
C THR A 765 44.64 10.73 25.48
N TYR A 766 44.00 11.74 24.90
CA TYR A 766 42.99 11.50 23.87
C TYR A 766 42.86 12.73 22.97
N SER A 767 42.00 12.62 21.96
CA SER A 767 41.63 13.77 21.14
C SER A 767 40.12 13.84 20.94
N TRP A 768 39.57 15.06 21.06
CA TRP A 768 38.13 15.26 21.14
C TRP A 768 37.40 15.06 19.79
N GLN A 769 38.12 15.06 18.67
CA GLN A 769 37.53 14.84 17.34
C GLN A 769 37.07 13.40 17.08
N LYS A 770 37.30 12.50 18.05
CA LYS A 770 36.79 11.12 18.01
C LYS A 770 35.46 11.01 18.73
N VAL A 771 35.45 10.59 20.00
CA VAL A 771 34.22 10.26 20.75
C VAL A 771 33.20 11.39 20.78
N LEU A 772 33.68 12.63 20.81
CA LEU A 772 32.82 13.81 20.89
C LEU A 772 32.60 14.50 19.54
N GLY A 773 33.17 13.97 18.44
CA GLY A 773 33.01 14.53 17.11
C GLY A 773 33.52 15.96 16.98
N GLY A 774 34.42 16.43 17.84
CA GLY A 774 34.95 17.79 17.75
C GLY A 774 35.79 18.05 16.49
N GLU A 775 36.20 19.30 16.24
CA GLU A 775 37.15 19.63 15.18
C GLU A 775 38.58 19.27 15.56
N GLY A 776 39.32 18.70 14.60
CA GLY A 776 40.71 18.30 14.80
C GLY A 776 41.65 19.50 14.93
N ALA A 777 42.52 19.47 15.94
CA ALA A 777 43.68 20.38 16.09
C ALA A 777 44.51 20.06 17.34
N HIS A 778 43.84 19.66 18.42
CA HIS A 778 44.43 19.56 19.75
C HIS A 778 44.29 18.17 20.34
N GLY A 779 45.28 17.77 21.13
CA GLY A 779 45.20 16.63 22.04
C GLY A 779 44.89 17.12 23.45
N VAL A 780 44.41 16.19 24.27
CA VAL A 780 44.22 16.37 25.70
C VAL A 780 45.14 15.40 26.42
N MET A 781 45.79 15.87 27.48
CA MET A 781 46.69 15.08 28.31
C MET A 781 46.27 15.21 29.76
N ILE A 782 46.18 14.08 30.44
CA ILE A 782 45.80 13.94 31.84
C ILE A 782 46.97 13.29 32.57
N LEU A 783 47.51 13.95 33.59
CA LEU A 783 48.71 13.52 34.31
C LEU A 783 48.42 13.32 35.80
N SER A 784 48.79 12.15 36.32
CA SER A 784 48.77 11.84 37.75
C SER A 784 49.90 12.56 38.49
N PRO A 785 49.84 12.63 39.83
CA PRO A 785 50.96 13.10 40.64
C PRO A 785 52.28 12.36 40.37
N ARG A 786 52.23 11.06 40.03
CA ARG A 786 53.41 10.25 39.71
C ARG A 786 54.03 10.63 38.37
N ALA A 787 53.20 10.92 37.37
CA ALA A 787 53.67 11.44 36.08
C ALA A 787 54.28 12.85 36.24
N VAL A 788 53.67 13.71 37.06
CA VAL A 788 54.23 15.02 37.41
C VAL A 788 55.59 14.86 38.11
N GLU A 789 55.71 13.97 39.10
CA GLU A 789 56.97 13.66 39.76
C GLU A 789 58.04 13.19 38.77
N ARG A 790 57.69 12.28 37.83
CA ARG A 790 58.61 11.84 36.77
C ARG A 790 59.11 13.01 35.93
N LEU A 791 58.24 13.93 35.53
CA LEU A 791 58.63 15.11 34.75
C LEU A 791 59.58 16.04 35.51
N GLU A 792 59.47 16.12 36.84
CA GLU A 792 60.34 16.98 37.66
C GLU A 792 61.65 16.33 38.07
N THR A 793 61.71 14.99 38.08
CA THR A 793 62.86 14.21 38.59
C THR A 793 63.71 13.59 37.49
N TYR A 794 63.17 13.40 36.28
CA TYR A 794 63.87 12.81 35.15
C TYR A 794 64.00 13.79 34.00
N VAL A 795 65.21 13.87 33.44
CA VAL A 795 65.51 14.57 32.19
C VAL A 795 66.20 13.58 31.25
N PRO A 796 65.61 13.25 30.09
CA PRO A 796 66.23 12.36 29.11
C PRO A 796 67.63 12.82 28.68
N GLU A 797 68.65 11.96 28.87
CA GLU A 797 70.01 12.21 28.39
C GLU A 797 70.07 12.02 26.87
N ASN A 798 70.76 12.92 26.16
CA ASN A 798 70.95 12.88 24.69
C ASN A 798 69.67 12.91 23.83
N ARG A 799 68.52 13.33 24.38
CA ARG A 799 67.26 13.49 23.64
C ARG A 799 66.87 14.97 23.56
N PRO A 800 67.30 15.72 22.52
CA PRO A 800 66.95 17.13 22.39
C PRO A 800 65.44 17.29 22.17
N LEU A 801 64.75 17.95 23.09
CA LEU A 801 63.31 18.17 23.01
C LEU A 801 62.96 19.41 22.16
N PRO A 802 62.17 19.27 21.08
CA PRO A 802 61.58 20.40 20.38
C PRO A 802 60.74 21.27 21.31
N LYS A 803 60.61 22.57 21.02
CA LYS A 803 59.87 23.50 21.88
C LYS A 803 58.45 23.01 22.20
N ILE A 804 57.76 22.44 21.21
CA ILE A 804 56.39 21.94 21.36
C ILE A 804 56.27 20.75 22.31
N PHE A 805 57.36 20.06 22.62
CA PHE A 805 57.38 18.92 23.55
C PHE A 805 57.84 19.28 24.97
N ARG A 806 58.25 20.53 25.22
CA ARG A 806 58.79 20.91 26.54
C ARG A 806 57.63 21.19 27.51
N MET A 807 57.44 20.31 28.48
CA MET A 807 56.43 20.44 29.53
C MET A 807 56.97 20.99 30.85
N THR A 808 58.30 21.16 30.95
CA THR A 808 58.97 21.65 32.16
C THR A 808 59.69 22.97 31.91
N LYS A 809 59.77 23.78 32.97
CA LYS A 809 60.48 25.06 33.00
C LYS A 809 61.24 25.16 34.31
N LYS A 810 62.56 25.30 34.24
CA LYS A 810 63.46 25.34 35.40
C LYS A 810 63.31 24.09 36.32
N GLY A 811 63.21 22.91 35.73
CA GLY A 811 63.11 21.64 36.46
C GLY A 811 61.76 21.39 37.15
N LYS A 812 60.74 22.20 36.86
CA LYS A 812 59.38 22.03 37.37
C LYS A 812 58.38 21.97 36.23
N VAL A 813 57.26 21.26 36.41
CA VAL A 813 56.20 21.23 35.40
C VAL A 813 55.64 22.64 35.18
N ASP A 814 55.51 23.06 33.92
CA ASP A 814 54.88 24.35 33.58
C ASP A 814 53.37 24.25 33.75
N ARG A 815 52.91 24.50 34.99
CA ARG A 815 51.50 24.44 35.37
C ARG A 815 50.59 25.33 34.52
N SER A 816 51.14 26.37 33.89
CA SER A 816 50.33 27.26 33.04
C SER A 816 49.71 26.55 31.84
N ILE A 817 50.31 25.46 31.35
CA ILE A 817 49.76 24.60 30.28
C ILE A 817 48.40 24.02 30.70
N PHE A 818 48.28 23.66 31.98
CA PHE A 818 47.09 23.04 32.59
C PHE A 818 46.09 24.09 33.13
N GLU A 819 46.39 25.38 32.94
CA GLU A 819 45.53 26.51 33.32
C GLU A 819 45.12 27.35 32.09
N GLY A 820 45.17 26.76 30.89
CA GLY A 820 44.74 27.37 29.63
C GLY A 820 45.80 28.21 28.91
N SER A 821 47.08 28.14 29.29
CA SER A 821 48.19 28.73 28.55
C SER A 821 48.87 27.67 27.66
N THR A 822 48.36 27.46 26.46
CA THR A 822 48.90 26.48 25.50
C THR A 822 50.33 26.80 25.05
N ILE A 823 51.10 25.77 24.70
CA ILE A 823 52.51 25.89 24.26
C ILE A 823 52.61 26.64 22.91
N ASN A 824 51.69 26.37 21.99
CA ASN A 824 51.52 27.02 20.70
C ASN A 824 50.21 27.83 20.65
N THR A 825 49.97 28.51 19.53
CA THR A 825 48.68 29.16 19.26
C THR A 825 47.62 28.09 18.93
N PRO A 826 46.55 27.95 19.73
CA PRO A 826 45.46 27.02 19.47
C PRO A 826 44.40 27.64 18.55
N SER A 827 43.60 26.79 17.89
CA SER A 827 42.38 27.23 17.21
C SER A 827 41.27 27.41 18.24
N MET A 828 40.87 28.67 18.49
CA MET A 828 39.78 28.96 19.42
C MET A 828 38.42 28.47 18.90
N LEU A 829 38.25 28.32 17.58
CA LEU A 829 37.03 27.73 17.02
C LEU A 829 36.87 26.26 17.43
N CYS A 830 37.96 25.48 17.36
CA CYS A 830 37.96 24.09 17.83
C CYS A 830 37.73 24.00 19.36
N VAL A 831 38.16 25.00 20.13
CA VAL A 831 37.91 25.07 21.57
C VAL A 831 36.42 25.29 21.86
N GLU A 832 35.77 26.23 21.17
CA GLU A 832 34.33 26.47 21.33
C GLU A 832 33.49 25.28 20.85
N ASP A 833 33.88 24.65 19.74
CA ASP A 833 33.31 23.40 19.25
C ASP A 833 33.42 22.26 20.28
N TYR A 834 34.58 22.14 20.94
CA TYR A 834 34.76 21.16 22.02
C TYR A 834 33.90 21.48 23.25
N ILE A 835 33.82 22.75 23.64
CA ILE A 835 32.97 23.19 24.77
C ILE A 835 31.49 22.87 24.50
N ASP A 836 31.03 23.07 23.27
CA ASP A 836 29.68 22.70 22.84
C ASP A 836 29.44 21.17 22.97
N ALA A 837 30.40 20.35 22.57
CA ALA A 837 30.31 18.90 22.75
C ALA A 837 30.32 18.47 24.23
N LEU A 838 31.07 19.17 25.10
CA LEU A 838 31.05 18.94 26.56
C LEU A 838 29.69 19.32 27.18
N ALA A 839 29.10 20.45 26.76
CA ALA A 839 27.77 20.85 27.21
C ALA A 839 26.70 19.83 26.79
N TRP A 840 26.80 19.31 25.56
CA TRP A 840 25.92 18.24 25.10
C TRP A 840 26.11 16.94 25.89
N THR A 841 27.35 16.59 26.21
CA THR A 841 27.66 15.43 27.07
C THR A 841 26.92 15.53 28.39
N ASP A 842 26.96 16.69 29.05
CA ASP A 842 26.25 16.93 30.30
C ASP A 842 24.73 16.77 30.14
N SER A 843 24.16 17.36 29.08
CA SER A 843 22.72 17.23 28.77
C SER A 843 22.29 15.80 28.39
N SER A 844 23.24 14.96 27.96
CA SER A 844 23.01 13.57 27.55
C SER A 844 23.23 12.56 28.69
N GLY A 845 23.25 13.03 29.95
CA GLY A 845 23.44 12.17 31.12
C GLY A 845 24.90 11.93 31.48
N GLY A 846 25.81 12.81 31.03
CA GLY A 846 27.24 12.71 31.29
C GLY A 846 27.91 11.50 30.61
N VAL A 847 29.10 11.13 31.08
CA VAL A 847 29.85 9.97 30.58
C VAL A 847 29.05 8.66 30.65
N PRO A 848 28.33 8.33 31.74
CA PRO A 848 27.49 7.12 31.77
C PRO A 848 26.43 7.08 30.67
N GLY A 849 25.82 8.24 30.35
CA GLY A 849 24.88 8.38 29.26
C GLY A 849 25.51 8.11 27.89
N LEU A 850 26.71 8.63 27.65
CA LEU A 850 27.44 8.40 26.39
C LEU A 850 27.92 6.95 26.24
N ILE A 851 28.40 6.32 27.32
CA ILE A 851 28.73 4.88 27.35
C ILE A 851 27.50 4.07 26.94
N LYS A 852 26.34 4.33 27.57
CA LYS A 852 25.08 3.64 27.26
C LYS A 852 24.67 3.81 25.79
N ARG A 853 24.82 5.02 25.23
CA ARG A 853 24.52 5.28 23.80
C ARG A 853 25.42 4.45 22.88
N SER A 854 26.73 4.48 23.10
CA SER A 854 27.67 3.70 22.27
C SER A 854 27.50 2.17 22.39
N GLN A 855 27.13 1.67 23.57
CA GLN A 855 26.77 0.25 23.75
C GLN A 855 25.48 -0.12 23.00
N ALA A 856 24.46 0.74 23.03
CA ALA A 856 23.24 0.53 22.27
C ALA A 856 23.49 0.51 20.75
N ASN A 857 24.39 1.36 20.27
CA ASN A 857 24.84 1.39 18.88
C ASN A 857 25.55 0.09 18.47
N LEU A 858 26.49 -0.39 19.30
CA LEU A 858 27.14 -1.70 19.06
C LEU A 858 26.12 -2.84 18.97
N SER A 859 25.09 -2.84 19.84
CA SER A 859 24.07 -3.89 19.89
C SER A 859 23.27 -4.03 18.59
N VAL A 860 23.10 -2.94 17.83
CA VAL A 860 22.48 -2.98 16.48
C VAL A 860 23.31 -3.84 15.54
N ILE A 861 24.63 -3.58 15.50
CA ILE A 861 25.55 -4.33 14.63
C ILE A 861 25.67 -5.78 15.13
N GLU A 862 25.74 -6.02 16.43
CA GLU A 862 25.77 -7.39 16.97
C GLU A 862 24.54 -8.20 16.56
N SER A 863 23.36 -7.59 16.62
CA SER A 863 22.10 -8.22 16.21
C SER A 863 22.06 -8.49 14.71
N PHE A 864 22.67 -7.64 13.89
CA PHE A 864 22.75 -7.83 12.44
C PHE A 864 23.75 -8.92 12.07
N VAL A 865 24.95 -8.88 12.65
CA VAL A 865 26.00 -9.89 12.43
C VAL A 865 25.52 -11.27 12.86
N ALA A 866 24.83 -11.39 13.99
CA ALA A 866 24.29 -12.67 14.47
C ALA A 866 23.25 -13.32 13.53
N LYS A 867 22.68 -12.56 12.60
CA LYS A 867 21.69 -13.04 11.61
C LYS A 867 22.29 -13.34 10.24
N ASN A 868 23.57 -13.02 10.03
CA ASN A 868 24.21 -13.02 8.71
C ASN A 868 25.56 -13.72 8.73
N ASP A 869 25.65 -14.92 8.16
CA ASP A 869 26.86 -15.75 8.20
C ASP A 869 28.04 -15.17 7.37
N TRP A 870 27.77 -14.25 6.46
CA TRP A 870 28.75 -13.65 5.55
C TRP A 870 29.50 -12.45 6.15
N ILE A 871 29.12 -11.99 7.34
CA ILE A 871 29.76 -10.87 8.03
C ILE A 871 30.14 -11.29 9.45
N ASN A 872 31.33 -10.89 9.89
CA ASN A 872 31.84 -11.27 11.21
C ASN A 872 32.54 -10.07 11.87
N PHE A 873 32.64 -10.08 13.20
CA PHE A 873 33.50 -9.13 13.90
C PHE A 873 34.96 -9.48 13.64
N LEU A 874 35.79 -8.45 13.40
CA LEU A 874 37.25 -8.63 13.40
C LEU A 874 37.74 -8.96 14.81
N ALA A 875 37.13 -8.36 15.84
CA ALA A 875 37.39 -8.71 17.24
C ALA A 875 36.76 -10.07 17.59
N GLU A 876 37.61 -11.06 17.86
CA GLU A 876 37.21 -12.45 18.06
C GLU A 876 36.44 -12.67 19.37
N ASP A 877 36.91 -12.05 20.46
CA ASP A 877 36.28 -12.16 21.78
C ASP A 877 35.23 -11.05 21.98
N PRO A 878 33.94 -11.40 22.17
CA PRO A 878 32.88 -10.44 22.49
C PRO A 878 33.19 -9.48 23.65
N ALA A 879 33.89 -9.96 24.69
CA ALA A 879 34.24 -9.13 25.85
C ALA A 879 35.19 -7.97 25.49
N THR A 880 35.95 -8.14 24.41
CA THR A 880 36.93 -7.16 23.92
C THR A 880 36.43 -6.34 22.74
N ARG A 881 35.15 -6.47 22.33
CA ARG A 881 34.61 -5.68 21.21
C ARG A 881 34.53 -4.20 21.56
N SER A 882 35.08 -3.38 20.68
CA SER A 882 34.93 -1.93 20.75
C SER A 882 33.47 -1.53 20.54
N ASN A 883 32.93 -0.69 21.42
CA ASN A 883 31.62 -0.06 21.26
C ASN A 883 31.67 1.27 20.50
N THR A 884 32.85 1.73 20.10
CA THR A 884 33.00 2.98 19.32
C THR A 884 33.51 2.73 17.92
N SER A 885 34.50 1.86 17.73
CA SER A 885 35.08 1.57 16.41
C SER A 885 34.86 0.10 16.06
N VAL A 886 33.73 -0.21 15.44
CA VAL A 886 33.33 -1.59 15.14
C VAL A 886 33.98 -2.02 13.83
N CYS A 887 34.94 -2.95 13.91
CA CYS A 887 35.60 -3.52 12.74
C CYS A 887 34.95 -4.87 12.37
N LEU A 888 34.62 -5.03 11.09
CA LEU A 888 33.93 -6.19 10.55
C LEU A 888 34.70 -6.77 9.36
N THR A 889 34.66 -8.09 9.20
CA THR A 889 35.13 -8.81 8.01
C THR A 889 33.93 -9.32 7.22
N LEU A 890 34.05 -9.35 5.90
CA LEU A 890 33.04 -9.87 4.99
C LEU A 890 33.59 -11.12 4.28
N ASP A 891 32.72 -12.08 3.93
CA ASP A 891 33.05 -13.18 3.01
C ASP A 891 33.15 -12.67 1.56
N LEU A 892 34.11 -11.78 1.33
CA LEU A 892 34.44 -11.10 0.08
C LEU A 892 35.95 -10.86 0.01
N ASP A 893 36.49 -10.85 -1.20
CA ASP A 893 37.88 -10.40 -1.39
C ASP A 893 38.03 -8.87 -1.22
N ALA A 894 39.28 -8.39 -1.17
CA ALA A 894 39.57 -6.98 -0.95
C ALA A 894 38.98 -6.04 -2.02
N ALA A 895 38.92 -6.48 -3.28
CA ALA A 895 38.37 -5.68 -4.37
C ALA A 895 36.84 -5.61 -4.27
N GLN A 896 36.20 -6.71 -3.90
CA GLN A 896 34.77 -6.78 -3.63
C GLN A 896 34.36 -5.91 -2.43
N VAL A 897 35.08 -5.98 -1.30
CA VAL A 897 34.81 -5.08 -0.15
C VAL A 897 34.89 -3.61 -0.57
N LYS A 898 35.87 -3.23 -1.41
CA LYS A 898 35.98 -1.87 -1.96
C LYS A 898 34.77 -1.49 -2.82
N ARG A 899 34.20 -2.43 -3.59
CA ARG A 899 32.95 -2.20 -4.35
C ARG A 899 31.76 -1.97 -3.41
N VAL A 900 31.64 -2.76 -2.33
CA VAL A 900 30.57 -2.58 -1.33
C VAL A 900 30.61 -1.17 -0.75
N VAL A 901 31.79 -0.73 -0.28
CA VAL A 901 31.97 0.63 0.27
C VAL A 901 31.62 1.70 -0.77
N ALA A 902 32.11 1.56 -2.01
CA ALA A 902 31.82 2.52 -3.07
C ALA A 902 30.34 2.58 -3.46
N MET A 903 29.60 1.46 -3.40
CA MET A 903 28.16 1.43 -3.66
C MET A 903 27.38 2.15 -2.55
N LEU A 904 27.71 1.89 -1.29
CA LEU A 904 27.09 2.57 -0.14
C LEU A 904 27.35 4.09 -0.16
N GLU A 905 28.56 4.50 -0.54
CA GLU A 905 28.90 5.92 -0.71
C GLU A 905 28.14 6.55 -1.87
N LYS A 906 28.07 5.86 -3.03
CA LYS A 906 27.33 6.34 -4.21
C LYS A 906 25.85 6.58 -3.91
N GLU A 907 25.25 5.72 -3.09
CA GLU A 907 23.86 5.85 -2.66
C GLU A 907 23.67 6.84 -1.49
N GLY A 908 24.76 7.42 -0.96
CA GLY A 908 24.72 8.39 0.12
C GLY A 908 24.23 7.82 1.44
N VAL A 909 24.50 6.53 1.70
CA VAL A 909 24.05 5.82 2.91
C VAL A 909 25.15 5.61 3.94
N ALA A 910 26.41 5.52 3.51
CA ALA A 910 27.54 5.50 4.42
C ALA A 910 28.80 6.08 3.79
N TYR A 911 29.52 6.91 4.55
CA TYR A 911 30.79 7.50 4.14
C TYR A 911 31.95 7.00 5.01
N ASP A 912 33.11 6.79 4.38
CA ASP A 912 34.40 6.49 5.01
C ASP A 912 34.41 5.25 5.95
N ILE A 913 33.60 4.24 5.66
CA ILE A 913 33.49 3.01 6.47
C ILE A 913 34.47 1.90 6.08
N GLY A 914 35.43 2.18 5.21
CA GLY A 914 36.48 1.21 4.85
C GLY A 914 37.38 0.88 6.04
N SER A 915 37.94 -0.34 6.07
CA SER A 915 38.95 -0.70 7.07
C SER A 915 40.20 0.19 6.97
N TYR A 916 40.95 0.25 8.07
CA TYR A 916 42.21 0.99 8.08
C TYR A 916 43.23 0.35 7.11
N ARG A 917 44.09 1.15 6.50
CA ARG A 917 45.04 0.70 5.46
C ARG A 917 45.88 -0.52 5.86
N ASP A 918 46.31 -0.55 7.12
CA ASP A 918 47.19 -1.59 7.63
C ASP A 918 46.43 -2.75 8.29
N ALA A 919 45.10 -2.70 8.32
CA ALA A 919 44.20 -3.73 8.83
C ALA A 919 43.70 -4.64 7.68
N PRO A 920 43.19 -5.85 7.98
CA PRO A 920 42.58 -6.70 6.97
C PRO A 920 41.46 -6.00 6.19
N PRO A 921 41.21 -6.38 4.92
CA PRO A 921 40.06 -5.88 4.17
C PRO A 921 38.76 -6.13 4.93
N GLY A 922 37.95 -5.09 5.07
CA GLY A 922 36.72 -5.17 5.83
C GLY A 922 36.07 -3.79 5.98
N LEU A 923 35.20 -3.68 6.96
CA LEU A 923 34.51 -2.44 7.31
C LEU A 923 34.95 -1.96 8.68
N ARG A 924 34.90 -0.65 8.88
CA ARG A 924 35.13 0.01 10.17
C ARG A 924 34.06 1.08 10.36
N ILE A 925 33.04 0.74 11.14
CA ILE A 925 31.85 1.56 11.36
C ILE A 925 31.96 2.21 12.73
N TRP A 926 31.87 3.54 12.76
CA TRP A 926 31.85 4.28 14.00
C TRP A 926 30.48 4.15 14.69
N CYS A 927 30.49 3.73 15.94
CA CYS A 927 29.34 3.55 16.83
C CYS A 927 29.40 4.44 18.07
N GLY A 928 30.27 5.47 18.06
CA GLY A 928 30.40 6.41 19.16
C GLY A 928 29.09 7.13 19.51
N ALA A 929 29.06 7.79 20.66
CA ALA A 929 27.81 8.31 21.24
C ALA A 929 27.11 9.41 20.39
N THR A 930 27.84 10.03 19.45
CA THR A 930 27.31 11.03 18.52
C THR A 930 26.51 10.43 17.35
N VAL A 931 26.62 9.12 17.13
CA VAL A 931 25.81 8.39 16.15
C VAL A 931 24.46 8.04 16.78
N GLU A 932 23.38 8.25 16.02
CA GLU A 932 22.04 7.86 16.44
C GLU A 932 21.82 6.39 16.09
N LYS A 933 21.14 5.67 16.97
CA LYS A 933 20.91 4.24 16.82
C LYS A 933 20.12 3.93 15.54
N GLU A 934 19.16 4.78 15.24
CA GLU A 934 18.26 4.68 14.09
C GLU A 934 19.02 4.79 12.76
N ASP A 935 20.10 5.58 12.72
CA ASP A 935 20.97 5.68 11.53
C ASP A 935 21.69 4.33 11.27
N LEU A 936 22.12 3.64 12.33
CA LEU A 936 22.72 2.30 12.21
C LEU A 936 21.69 1.26 11.81
N GLU A 937 20.48 1.31 12.37
CA GLU A 937 19.38 0.40 12.00
C GLU A 937 19.02 0.55 10.52
N ALA A 938 18.99 1.78 10.00
CA ALA A 938 18.78 2.05 8.58
C ALA A 938 19.95 1.60 7.71
N LEU A 939 21.20 1.65 8.20
CA LEU A 939 22.37 1.20 7.45
C LEU A 939 22.40 -0.31 7.21
N MET A 940 21.89 -1.12 8.16
CA MET A 940 22.05 -2.58 8.12
C MET A 940 21.46 -3.24 6.85
N PRO A 941 20.22 -2.95 6.40
CA PRO A 941 19.68 -3.51 5.15
C PRO A 941 20.47 -3.09 3.91
N TRP A 942 21.02 -1.87 3.88
CA TRP A 942 21.85 -1.39 2.78
C TRP A 942 23.15 -2.18 2.66
N LEU A 943 23.74 -2.55 3.80
CA LEU A 943 24.95 -3.36 3.82
C LEU A 943 24.70 -4.77 3.25
N GLU A 944 23.55 -5.38 3.58
CA GLU A 944 23.12 -6.67 3.01
C GLU A 944 22.87 -6.57 1.49
N TRP A 945 22.19 -5.53 1.04
CA TRP A 945 21.98 -5.26 -0.38
C TRP A 945 23.30 -5.11 -1.14
N ALA A 946 24.19 -4.22 -0.67
CA ALA A 946 25.47 -3.97 -1.32
C ALA A 946 26.37 -5.22 -1.34
N TYR A 947 26.37 -6.01 -0.26
CA TYR A 947 27.04 -7.32 -0.24
C TYR A 947 26.49 -8.24 -1.33
N THR A 948 25.16 -8.34 -1.45
CA THR A 948 24.51 -9.28 -2.38
C THR A 948 24.74 -8.89 -3.85
N GLU A 949 24.63 -7.61 -4.18
CA GLU A 949 24.93 -7.07 -5.51
C GLU A 949 26.41 -7.33 -5.89
N VAL A 950 27.34 -7.12 -4.95
CA VAL A 950 28.76 -7.35 -5.21
C VAL A 950 29.13 -8.83 -5.29
N LYS A 951 28.48 -9.70 -4.52
CA LYS A 951 28.71 -11.16 -4.54
C LYS A 951 28.16 -11.80 -5.81
N SER A 952 27.05 -11.26 -6.34
CA SER A 952 26.41 -11.74 -7.56
C SER A 952 27.06 -11.22 -8.86
N SER A 953 27.90 -10.18 -8.76
CA SER A 953 28.71 -9.61 -9.87
C SER A 953 30.14 -10.12 -9.93
#